data_AF-A0A9E0AR79-F1
#
_entry.id   AF-A0A9E0AR79-F1
#
_cell.length_a   1.000
_cell.length_b   1.000
_cell.length_c   1.000
_cell.angle_alpha   90.00
_cell.angle_beta   90.00
_cell.angle_gamma   90.00
#
_symmetry.space_group_name_H-M   'P 1'
#
loop_
_entity.id
_entity.type
_entity.pdbx_description
1 polymer ?
#
loop_
_entity_poly.entity_id
_entity_poly.type
_entity_poly.pdbx_seq_one_letter_code
_entity_poly.pdbx_strand_id
1 'polypeptide(L)'
;YYLNTHSRNSINGEGGSIISVINMPNEDGSSMGNAFWNGQAMFYGNGDASFFSLARALDVAGHEMTHGVTEKSAGLEYRDQSGAINESMSDVFGALIERNNFKIGEDVVRTSSFPSGALRDMSDPHNGGTGLSSPGWQPAHMSEFINTTQDNGGVHINSGIPNKAFFLFASSTTLDKAEDVYYRALTTYLTKNSQFIDLRIAVIQAATDLFGSGSGEVNAARSAFDAVGITSGSGGGGSTQTLAMNPGDSYILLTDAPIQTSTTLWATDSIQSFFLEISSTPLKSKPSVTDDGSMAYFVAADGTVHRVELTSPPVETIIDNSPIWHNVAVSKDGLRLALNTEGQDSSIVIVDLNSGNGVVYRLFNPTTAQGQVVENVIFADALEWDYSDQFVMYDAFSLLQNASGQDIDFWDVGFLEAWDSQANTFGSGNIEKLFSNLPEGISIGNPAFSKNSPNIIAFDMLDLSTGSATFAVLGSDLQSGEVGTIFNNNTIGWPNFSKSDNQVLFTSISSDTVIGIINLQPDKINAAGSASEFISLAKWPVWIAQGSRSLISVPELGNTIGEFTLYPNPAEDQLMILYNLKEAGSTSICLFDLSGNKVAYWNYHDVPGAVLHEVDLGEISQGIYTVQIRTGKAVARKLLVHTK
;
A
#
# COMPACT_ATOMS: atom_id res chain seq x y z
N TYR A 1 -27.65 6.97 -17.18
CA TYR A 1 -27.65 5.51 -17.00
C TYR A 1 -27.68 5.15 -15.51
N TYR A 2 -26.57 5.33 -14.77
CA TYR A 2 -26.45 4.94 -13.35
C TYR A 2 -27.61 5.38 -12.43
N LEU A 3 -28.09 6.63 -12.54
CA LEU A 3 -29.23 7.10 -11.74
C LEU A 3 -30.54 6.35 -12.05
N ASN A 4 -30.85 6.16 -13.32
CA ASN A 4 -32.15 5.60 -13.74
C ASN A 4 -32.21 4.08 -13.63
N THR A 5 -31.08 3.41 -13.84
CA THR A 5 -30.98 1.95 -13.82
C THR A 5 -30.66 1.44 -12.41
N HIS A 6 -29.67 2.05 -11.76
CA HIS A 6 -29.06 1.53 -10.52
C HIS A 6 -29.38 2.37 -9.29
N SER A 7 -30.20 3.42 -9.42
CA SER A 7 -30.47 4.40 -8.37
C SER A 7 -29.21 5.05 -7.78
N ARG A 8 -28.10 5.06 -8.53
CA ARG A 8 -26.83 5.68 -8.12
C ARG A 8 -26.75 7.11 -8.62
N ASN A 9 -26.70 8.07 -7.70
CA ASN A 9 -26.60 9.48 -8.06
C ASN A 9 -25.14 9.89 -8.31
N SER A 10 -24.73 10.03 -9.58
CA SER A 10 -23.34 10.36 -9.99
C SER A 10 -22.30 9.27 -9.70
N ILE A 11 -21.02 9.57 -9.95
CA ILE A 11 -19.87 8.66 -9.73
C ILE A 11 -19.75 8.28 -8.25
N ASN A 12 -19.91 9.23 -7.33
CA ASN A 12 -19.79 9.01 -5.89
C ASN A 12 -21.05 8.44 -5.22
N GLY A 13 -22.19 8.36 -5.92
CA GLY A 13 -23.48 7.94 -5.36
C GLY A 13 -24.26 9.04 -4.63
N GLU A 14 -23.69 10.23 -4.47
CA GLU A 14 -24.24 11.34 -3.67
C GLU A 14 -24.53 12.61 -4.50
N GLY A 15 -24.32 12.57 -5.83
CA GLY A 15 -24.58 13.70 -6.72
C GLY A 15 -23.41 14.65 -6.91
N GLY A 16 -22.17 14.18 -6.74
CA GLY A 16 -20.97 14.97 -7.02
C GLY A 16 -20.83 15.37 -8.50
N SER A 17 -20.03 16.41 -8.77
CA SER A 17 -19.74 16.87 -10.13
C SER A 17 -19.04 15.80 -10.97
N ILE A 18 -19.37 15.75 -12.26
CA ILE A 18 -18.69 14.89 -13.25
C ILE A 18 -17.90 15.81 -14.17
N ILE A 19 -16.58 15.66 -14.18
CA ILE A 19 -15.68 16.50 -14.96
C ILE A 19 -15.12 15.67 -16.13
N SER A 20 -15.21 16.24 -17.34
CA SER A 20 -14.61 15.68 -18.55
C SER A 20 -13.71 16.71 -19.21
N VAL A 21 -12.47 16.34 -19.49
CA VAL A 21 -11.47 17.18 -20.16
C VAL A 21 -11.18 16.58 -21.53
N ILE A 22 -11.32 17.40 -22.58
CA ILE A 22 -11.13 17.00 -23.97
C ILE A 22 -9.96 17.74 -24.59
N ASN A 23 -9.50 17.28 -25.76
CA ASN A 23 -8.32 17.78 -26.46
C ASN A 23 -7.01 17.60 -25.67
N MET A 24 -6.92 16.49 -24.92
CA MET A 24 -5.71 16.20 -24.16
C MET A 24 -4.56 15.85 -25.11
N PRO A 25 -3.41 16.57 -25.03
CA PRO A 25 -2.19 16.17 -25.70
C PRO A 25 -1.40 15.18 -24.83
N ASN A 26 -0.44 14.49 -25.44
CA ASN A 26 0.64 13.84 -24.71
C ASN A 26 1.55 14.90 -24.07
N GLU A 27 2.45 14.51 -23.17
CA GLU A 27 3.43 15.40 -22.52
C GLU A 27 4.28 16.21 -23.50
N ASP A 28 4.60 15.64 -24.67
CA ASP A 28 5.37 16.29 -25.73
C ASP A 28 4.54 17.25 -26.60
N GLY A 29 3.27 17.46 -26.27
CA GLY A 29 2.32 18.29 -27.00
C GLY A 29 1.71 17.63 -28.26
N SER A 30 2.05 16.38 -28.54
CA SER A 30 1.45 15.62 -29.65
C SER A 30 0.02 15.16 -29.32
N SER A 31 -0.73 14.75 -30.33
CA SER A 31 -2.11 14.27 -30.14
C SER A 31 -2.12 12.93 -29.40
N MET A 32 -2.89 12.84 -28.31
CA MET A 32 -2.99 11.62 -27.49
C MET A 32 -3.97 10.62 -28.10
N GLY A 33 -3.51 9.38 -28.30
CA GLY A 33 -4.31 8.23 -28.73
C GLY A 33 -4.93 7.44 -27.57
N ASN A 34 -5.28 8.11 -26.47
CA ASN A 34 -5.73 7.46 -25.24
C ASN A 34 -6.83 8.27 -24.53
N ALA A 35 -7.50 7.61 -23.58
CA ALA A 35 -8.42 8.20 -22.61
C ALA A 35 -8.15 7.55 -21.25
N PHE A 36 -8.45 8.26 -20.18
CA PHE A 36 -8.24 7.74 -18.83
C PHE A 36 -9.08 8.46 -17.78
N TRP A 37 -9.29 7.77 -16.67
CA TRP A 37 -9.73 8.30 -15.39
C TRP A 37 -8.50 8.53 -14.50
N ASN A 38 -8.40 9.70 -13.88
CA ASN A 38 -7.30 10.00 -12.94
C ASN A 38 -7.74 10.04 -11.47
N GLY A 39 -8.96 9.61 -11.17
CA GLY A 39 -9.57 9.80 -9.86
C GLY A 39 -10.53 10.99 -9.79
N GLN A 40 -10.32 12.06 -10.57
CA GLN A 40 -11.15 13.26 -10.49
C GLN A 40 -11.97 13.54 -11.75
N ALA A 41 -11.36 13.32 -12.92
CA ALA A 41 -11.96 13.64 -14.19
C ALA A 41 -11.64 12.56 -15.22
N MET A 42 -12.47 12.51 -16.25
CA MET A 42 -12.22 11.71 -17.45
C MET A 42 -11.49 12.58 -18.47
N PHE A 43 -10.38 12.08 -19.00
CA PHE A 43 -9.51 12.77 -19.94
C PHE A 43 -9.56 12.09 -21.29
N TYR A 44 -9.76 12.86 -22.35
CA TYR A 44 -9.93 12.32 -23.70
C TYR A 44 -8.95 12.97 -24.69
N GLY A 45 -8.14 12.11 -25.31
CA GLY A 45 -7.27 12.48 -26.41
C GLY A 45 -8.01 12.71 -27.73
N ASN A 46 -7.36 13.47 -28.62
CA ASN A 46 -7.87 13.74 -29.97
C ASN A 46 -7.62 12.60 -30.97
N GLY A 47 -7.05 11.48 -30.51
CA GLY A 47 -6.69 10.33 -31.33
C GLY A 47 -5.31 10.49 -31.95
N ASP A 48 -4.87 9.45 -32.65
CA ASP A 48 -3.53 9.36 -33.24
C ASP A 48 -3.57 8.55 -34.55
N ALA A 49 -2.45 7.90 -34.90
CA ALA A 49 -2.36 7.02 -36.05
C ALA A 49 -3.27 5.77 -35.95
N SER A 50 -3.64 5.38 -34.72
CA SER A 50 -4.44 4.18 -34.42
C SER A 50 -5.88 4.51 -34.04
N PHE A 51 -6.13 5.71 -33.51
CA PHE A 51 -7.44 6.12 -33.01
C PHE A 51 -7.97 7.40 -33.66
N PHE A 52 -9.29 7.52 -33.75
CA PHE A 52 -9.99 8.79 -33.86
C PHE A 52 -10.10 9.45 -32.47
N SER A 53 -10.66 10.66 -32.38
CA SER A 53 -10.91 11.31 -31.08
C SER A 53 -11.72 10.40 -30.16
N LEU A 54 -11.22 10.19 -28.94
CA LEU A 54 -11.76 9.18 -28.04
C LEU A 54 -13.09 9.60 -27.39
N ALA A 55 -13.33 10.91 -27.27
CA ALA A 55 -14.58 11.46 -26.75
C ALA A 55 -15.81 11.18 -27.63
N ARG A 56 -15.64 10.57 -28.82
CA ARG A 56 -16.75 10.25 -29.74
C ARG A 56 -17.52 8.98 -29.34
N ALA A 57 -16.90 8.10 -28.55
CA ALA A 57 -17.40 6.76 -28.28
C ALA A 57 -18.11 6.70 -26.93
N LEU A 58 -19.36 6.24 -26.94
CA LEU A 58 -20.22 6.21 -25.74
C LEU A 58 -19.78 5.12 -24.77
N ASP A 59 -19.37 3.97 -25.28
CA ASP A 59 -18.78 2.86 -24.53
C ASP A 59 -17.45 3.26 -23.88
N VAL A 60 -16.58 4.00 -24.58
CA VAL A 60 -15.34 4.56 -24.02
C VAL A 60 -15.66 5.56 -22.91
N ALA A 61 -16.60 6.49 -23.10
CA ALA A 61 -17.00 7.41 -22.04
C ALA A 61 -17.65 6.68 -20.84
N GLY A 62 -18.40 5.61 -21.11
CA GLY A 62 -18.97 4.72 -20.09
C GLY A 62 -17.90 3.94 -19.32
N HIS A 63 -16.86 3.48 -20.02
CA HIS A 63 -15.69 2.80 -19.46
C HIS A 63 -14.94 3.73 -18.49
N GLU A 64 -14.55 4.93 -18.93
CA GLU A 64 -13.85 5.88 -18.06
C GLU A 64 -14.68 6.30 -16.84
N MET A 65 -15.99 6.52 -17.02
CA MET A 65 -16.88 6.83 -15.90
C MET A 65 -16.99 5.68 -14.90
N THR A 66 -16.91 4.44 -15.39
CA THR A 66 -17.06 3.24 -14.57
C THR A 66 -15.82 2.99 -13.71
N HIS A 67 -14.62 3.37 -14.14
CA HIS A 67 -13.47 3.40 -13.23
C HIS A 67 -13.75 4.20 -11.96
N GLY A 68 -14.37 5.38 -12.09
CA GLY A 68 -14.80 6.17 -10.94
C GLY A 68 -15.88 5.47 -10.09
N VAL A 69 -16.80 4.72 -10.70
CA VAL A 69 -17.81 3.95 -9.95
C VAL A 69 -17.17 2.79 -9.19
N THR A 70 -16.24 2.06 -9.82
CA THR A 70 -15.43 1.01 -9.21
C THR A 70 -14.64 1.56 -8.03
N GLU A 71 -14.00 2.72 -8.19
CA GLU A 71 -13.29 3.42 -7.12
C GLU A 71 -14.21 3.71 -5.93
N LYS A 72 -15.40 4.28 -6.18
CA LYS A 72 -16.38 4.66 -5.15
C LYS A 72 -17.28 3.49 -4.74
N SER A 73 -16.79 2.27 -4.88
CA SER A 73 -17.45 1.04 -4.45
C SER A 73 -16.43 0.00 -3.98
N ALA A 74 -16.04 -0.95 -4.85
CA ALA A 74 -15.09 -2.00 -4.50
C ALA A 74 -13.66 -1.50 -4.27
N GLY A 75 -13.29 -0.34 -4.84
CA GLY A 75 -11.95 0.22 -4.73
C GLY A 75 -10.86 -0.69 -5.29
N LEU A 76 -11.19 -1.51 -6.32
CA LEU A 76 -10.28 -2.53 -6.88
C LEU A 76 -8.91 -1.92 -7.19
N GLU A 77 -7.86 -2.49 -6.59
CA GLU A 77 -6.48 -2.13 -6.88
C GLU A 77 -6.23 -2.26 -8.39
N TYR A 78 -5.51 -1.30 -8.98
CA TYR A 78 -5.28 -1.29 -10.41
C TYR A 78 -4.04 -2.11 -10.77
N ARG A 79 -4.00 -3.36 -10.28
CA ARG A 79 -2.87 -4.29 -10.44
C ARG A 79 -3.30 -5.75 -10.54
N ASP A 80 -2.56 -6.53 -11.33
CA ASP A 80 -2.73 -7.97 -11.51
C ASP A 80 -4.21 -8.35 -11.79
N GLN A 81 -4.77 -9.35 -11.08
CA GLN A 81 -6.15 -9.77 -11.31
C GLN A 81 -7.18 -8.73 -10.84
N SER A 82 -6.89 -7.98 -9.76
CA SER A 82 -7.82 -6.95 -9.27
C SER A 82 -7.98 -5.82 -10.29
N GLY A 83 -6.88 -5.40 -10.91
CA GLY A 83 -6.89 -4.41 -11.99
C GLY A 83 -7.52 -4.96 -13.26
N ALA A 84 -7.30 -6.23 -13.60
CA ALA A 84 -8.01 -6.86 -14.71
C ALA A 84 -9.53 -6.99 -14.47
N ILE A 85 -9.99 -7.11 -13.21
CA ILE A 85 -11.42 -7.00 -12.87
C ILE A 85 -11.89 -5.55 -13.01
N ASN A 86 -11.08 -4.57 -12.58
CA ASN A 86 -11.40 -3.15 -12.73
C ASN A 86 -11.63 -2.79 -14.21
N GLU A 87 -10.70 -3.16 -15.08
CA GLU A 87 -10.82 -3.05 -16.55
C GLU A 87 -12.05 -3.76 -17.09
N SER A 88 -12.30 -4.98 -16.65
CA SER A 88 -13.44 -5.76 -17.12
C SER A 88 -14.78 -5.15 -16.68
N MET A 89 -14.87 -4.61 -15.46
CA MET A 89 -16.07 -3.90 -15.01
C MET A 89 -16.31 -2.65 -15.86
N SER A 90 -15.26 -1.90 -16.18
CA SER A 90 -15.34 -0.74 -17.07
C SER A 90 -15.82 -1.11 -18.48
N ASP A 91 -15.33 -2.21 -19.05
CA ASP A 91 -15.83 -2.75 -20.33
C ASP A 91 -17.30 -3.20 -20.24
N VAL A 92 -17.65 -3.96 -19.20
CA VAL A 92 -19.01 -4.45 -18.95
C VAL A 92 -20.01 -3.31 -18.91
N PHE A 93 -19.75 -2.28 -18.10
CA PHE A 93 -20.67 -1.15 -17.98
C PHE A 93 -20.61 -0.20 -19.17
N GLY A 94 -19.45 -0.06 -19.84
CA GLY A 94 -19.36 0.64 -21.13
C GLY A 94 -20.29 0.02 -22.17
N ALA A 95 -20.22 -1.30 -22.34
CA ALA A 95 -21.09 -2.06 -23.25
C ALA A 95 -22.57 -2.03 -22.82
N LEU A 96 -22.88 -2.01 -21.52
CA LEU A 96 -24.26 -1.90 -21.03
C LEU A 96 -24.85 -0.48 -21.16
N ILE A 97 -24.01 0.56 -21.10
CA ILE A 97 -24.41 1.95 -21.33
C ILE A 97 -24.72 2.17 -22.82
N GLU A 98 -23.85 1.69 -23.70
CA GLU A 98 -24.07 1.79 -25.16
C GLU A 98 -25.17 0.82 -25.63
N ARG A 99 -25.20 -0.38 -25.04
CA ARG A 99 -26.23 -1.42 -25.16
C ARG A 99 -26.52 -1.88 -26.60
N ASN A 100 -25.50 -1.82 -27.44
CA ASN A 100 -25.58 -2.11 -28.86
C ASN A 100 -24.90 -3.45 -29.20
N ASN A 101 -23.68 -3.66 -28.71
CA ASN A 101 -22.89 -4.84 -28.98
C ASN A 101 -21.93 -5.16 -27.79
N PHE A 102 -21.00 -6.10 -27.96
CA PHE A 102 -20.02 -6.52 -26.93
C PHE A 102 -18.57 -6.20 -27.32
N LYS A 103 -18.40 -5.29 -28.28
CA LYS A 103 -17.11 -4.72 -28.67
C LYS A 103 -16.89 -3.44 -27.87
N ILE A 104 -15.61 -3.13 -27.68
CA ILE A 104 -15.17 -1.91 -27.01
C ILE A 104 -14.30 -1.13 -27.98
N GLY A 105 -14.56 0.16 -28.08
CA GLY A 105 -13.82 1.13 -28.87
C GLY A 105 -13.99 0.99 -30.38
N GLU A 106 -15.01 0.28 -30.87
CA GLU A 106 -15.26 0.09 -32.31
C GLU A 106 -15.49 1.41 -33.06
N ASP A 107 -15.99 2.43 -32.35
CA ASP A 107 -16.13 3.77 -32.89
C ASP A 107 -14.81 4.52 -32.92
N VAL A 108 -13.84 4.25 -32.05
CA VAL A 108 -12.60 5.04 -31.97
C VAL A 108 -11.43 4.42 -32.70
N VAL A 109 -11.44 3.11 -32.95
CA VAL A 109 -10.32 2.47 -33.64
C VAL A 109 -10.29 2.76 -35.14
N ARG A 110 -9.09 2.80 -35.70
CA ARG A 110 -8.87 2.76 -37.15
C ARG A 110 -8.60 1.32 -37.55
N THR A 111 -9.33 0.81 -38.56
CA THR A 111 -9.17 -0.57 -39.05
C THR A 111 -7.80 -0.87 -39.64
N SER A 112 -7.03 0.17 -39.97
CA SER A 112 -5.61 0.04 -40.35
C SER A 112 -4.73 -0.45 -39.21
N SER A 113 -5.08 -0.13 -37.96
CA SER A 113 -4.35 -0.54 -36.75
C SER A 113 -5.05 -1.70 -36.03
N PHE A 114 -6.38 -1.75 -36.08
CA PHE A 114 -7.21 -2.80 -35.48
C PHE A 114 -8.07 -3.47 -36.55
N PRO A 115 -7.55 -4.49 -37.27
CA PRO A 115 -8.27 -5.12 -38.39
C PRO A 115 -9.62 -5.76 -38.01
N SER A 116 -9.81 -6.13 -36.74
CA SER A 116 -11.08 -6.64 -36.21
C SER A 116 -12.20 -5.59 -36.15
N GLY A 117 -11.83 -4.31 -36.22
CA GLY A 117 -12.72 -3.17 -36.10
C GLY A 117 -13.13 -2.84 -34.66
N ALA A 118 -12.43 -3.37 -33.65
CA ALA A 118 -12.62 -3.01 -32.24
C ALA A 118 -11.30 -3.07 -31.46
N LEU A 119 -11.21 -2.31 -30.38
CA LEU A 119 -10.07 -2.37 -29.46
C LEU A 119 -10.07 -3.71 -28.70
N ARG A 120 -11.25 -4.10 -28.18
CA ARG A 120 -11.50 -5.39 -27.53
C ARG A 120 -12.85 -5.95 -27.98
N ASP A 121 -13.01 -7.27 -27.91
CA ASP A 121 -14.27 -7.96 -28.16
C ASP A 121 -14.53 -8.94 -27.00
N MET A 122 -15.52 -8.65 -26.16
CA MET A 122 -15.83 -9.48 -24.98
C MET A 122 -16.37 -10.86 -25.37
N SER A 123 -16.92 -10.98 -26.58
CA SER A 123 -17.43 -12.25 -27.12
C SER A 123 -16.31 -13.11 -27.71
N ASP A 124 -15.22 -12.50 -28.19
CA ASP A 124 -14.01 -13.17 -28.66
C ASP A 124 -12.76 -12.38 -28.25
N PRO A 125 -12.25 -12.56 -27.01
CA PRO A 125 -11.11 -11.78 -26.51
C PRO A 125 -9.85 -11.89 -27.37
N HIS A 126 -9.69 -12.97 -28.16
CA HIS A 126 -8.58 -13.07 -29.09
C HIS A 126 -8.64 -12.00 -30.19
N ASN A 127 -9.80 -11.40 -30.43
CA ASN A 127 -10.03 -10.28 -31.33
C ASN A 127 -9.50 -10.56 -32.76
N GLY A 128 -9.64 -11.80 -33.23
CA GLY A 128 -9.12 -12.29 -34.51
C GLY A 128 -7.59 -12.52 -34.58
N GLY A 129 -6.87 -12.32 -33.47
CA GLY A 129 -5.43 -12.54 -33.34
C GLY A 129 -5.05 -13.93 -32.82
N THR A 130 -3.75 -14.19 -32.72
CA THR A 130 -3.21 -15.48 -32.23
C THR A 130 -2.24 -15.33 -31.05
N GLY A 131 -2.14 -14.15 -30.44
CA GLY A 131 -1.25 -13.87 -29.32
C GLY A 131 -1.00 -12.37 -29.12
N LEU A 132 -0.27 -12.00 -28.07
CA LEU A 132 -0.04 -10.61 -27.61
C LEU A 132 0.49 -9.63 -28.67
N SER A 133 1.14 -10.10 -29.73
CA SER A 133 1.60 -9.25 -30.82
C SER A 133 0.48 -8.84 -31.80
N SER A 134 -0.69 -9.46 -31.70
CA SER A 134 -1.86 -9.15 -32.51
C SER A 134 -2.62 -7.97 -31.88
N PRO A 135 -3.00 -6.93 -32.64
CA PRO A 135 -3.71 -5.78 -32.11
C PRO A 135 -5.01 -6.19 -31.39
N GLY A 136 -5.13 -5.81 -30.12
CA GLY A 136 -6.32 -6.04 -29.30
C GLY A 136 -6.55 -7.49 -28.86
N TRP A 137 -5.56 -8.39 -29.02
CA TRP A 137 -5.66 -9.76 -28.52
C TRP A 137 -5.55 -9.81 -26.99
N GLN A 138 -6.46 -10.56 -26.37
CA GLN A 138 -6.52 -10.84 -24.94
C GLN A 138 -6.75 -12.35 -24.71
N PRO A 139 -6.28 -12.94 -23.61
CA PRO A 139 -6.62 -14.30 -23.23
C PRO A 139 -8.13 -14.43 -22.97
N ALA A 140 -8.72 -15.55 -23.42
CA ALA A 140 -10.14 -15.85 -23.23
C ALA A 140 -10.40 -16.88 -22.12
N HIS A 141 -9.34 -17.50 -21.60
CA HIS A 141 -9.40 -18.56 -20.59
C HIS A 141 -8.19 -18.50 -19.63
N MET A 142 -8.34 -18.94 -18.38
CA MET A 142 -7.26 -18.94 -17.37
C MET A 142 -6.00 -19.72 -17.76
N SER A 143 -6.10 -20.68 -18.67
CA SER A 143 -4.93 -21.39 -19.22
C SER A 143 -4.05 -20.53 -20.11
N GLU A 144 -4.58 -19.39 -20.57
CA GLU A 144 -3.91 -18.40 -21.41
C GLU A 144 -3.48 -17.18 -20.59
N PHE A 145 -3.71 -17.19 -19.26
CA PHE A 145 -3.37 -16.08 -18.37
C PHE A 145 -1.90 -15.68 -18.53
N ILE A 146 -1.66 -14.38 -18.70
CA ILE A 146 -0.33 -13.83 -18.92
C ILE A 146 0.20 -13.30 -17.60
N ASN A 147 1.21 -13.98 -17.04
CA ASN A 147 1.96 -13.48 -15.90
C ASN A 147 3.04 -12.51 -16.39
N THR A 148 2.88 -11.22 -16.11
CA THR A 148 3.75 -10.14 -16.59
C THR A 148 3.81 -9.02 -15.56
N THR A 149 4.88 -8.23 -15.55
CA THR A 149 4.96 -6.98 -14.77
C THR A 149 4.62 -5.75 -15.61
N GLN A 150 4.48 -5.90 -16.93
CA GLN A 150 4.01 -4.84 -17.82
C GLN A 150 2.52 -4.58 -17.56
N ASP A 151 2.04 -3.39 -17.94
CA ASP A 151 0.62 -3.08 -17.89
C ASP A 151 0.02 -3.35 -16.50
N ASN A 152 0.74 -2.90 -15.46
CA ASN A 152 0.37 -3.09 -14.05
C ASN A 152 0.05 -4.55 -13.66
N GLY A 153 0.74 -5.54 -14.21
CA GLY A 153 0.36 -6.95 -14.00
C GLY A 153 -0.52 -7.53 -15.11
N GLY A 154 -0.59 -6.84 -16.26
CA GLY A 154 -1.44 -7.21 -17.39
C GLY A 154 -2.91 -6.94 -17.15
N VAL A 155 -3.28 -5.76 -16.62
CA VAL A 155 -4.67 -5.41 -16.31
C VAL A 155 -5.52 -5.31 -17.58
N HIS A 156 -5.05 -4.62 -18.61
CA HIS A 156 -5.73 -4.55 -19.91
C HIS A 156 -5.52 -5.83 -20.71
N ILE A 157 -4.44 -6.58 -20.47
CA ILE A 157 -4.22 -7.87 -21.13
C ILE A 157 -5.24 -8.89 -20.61
N ASN A 158 -5.25 -9.16 -19.31
CA ASN A 158 -5.97 -10.28 -18.71
C ASN A 158 -7.48 -10.02 -18.49
N SER A 159 -7.97 -8.79 -18.72
CA SER A 159 -9.41 -8.45 -18.60
C SER A 159 -10.31 -9.20 -19.60
N GLY A 160 -9.74 -9.75 -20.69
CA GLY A 160 -10.44 -10.62 -21.63
C GLY A 160 -11.10 -11.85 -20.99
N ILE A 161 -10.50 -12.41 -19.93
CA ILE A 161 -11.00 -13.60 -19.23
C ILE A 161 -12.33 -13.28 -18.49
N PRO A 162 -12.39 -12.29 -17.58
CA PRO A 162 -13.66 -11.89 -16.96
C PRO A 162 -14.66 -11.25 -17.94
N ASN A 163 -14.21 -10.57 -19.01
CA ASN A 163 -15.08 -10.08 -20.08
C ASN A 163 -15.83 -11.23 -20.77
N LYS A 164 -15.12 -12.32 -21.09
CA LYS A 164 -15.70 -13.52 -21.67
C LYS A 164 -16.69 -14.19 -20.71
N ALA A 165 -16.38 -14.22 -19.41
CA ALA A 165 -17.30 -14.72 -18.40
C ALA A 165 -18.60 -13.91 -18.37
N PHE A 166 -18.52 -12.57 -18.39
CA PHE A 166 -19.71 -11.73 -18.46
C PHE A 166 -20.53 -12.00 -19.72
N PHE A 167 -19.89 -12.05 -20.90
CA PHE A 167 -20.58 -12.33 -22.15
C PHE A 167 -21.35 -13.66 -22.10
N LEU A 168 -20.73 -14.72 -21.58
CA LEU A 168 -21.36 -16.05 -21.45
C LEU A 168 -22.52 -16.02 -20.45
N PHE A 169 -22.37 -15.31 -19.34
CA PHE A 169 -23.44 -15.15 -18.34
C PHE A 169 -24.63 -14.35 -18.90
N ALA A 170 -24.36 -13.22 -19.57
CA ALA A 170 -25.38 -12.40 -20.20
C ALA A 170 -26.12 -13.15 -21.32
N SER A 171 -25.39 -13.96 -22.11
CA SER A 171 -25.96 -14.77 -23.20
C SER A 171 -26.83 -15.93 -22.71
N SER A 172 -26.57 -16.44 -21.52
CA SER A 172 -27.35 -17.53 -20.90
C SER A 172 -28.50 -17.03 -20.02
N THR A 173 -28.62 -15.70 -19.86
CA THR A 173 -29.68 -15.03 -19.11
C THR A 173 -30.32 -13.94 -19.98
N THR A 174 -30.31 -12.69 -19.53
CA THR A 174 -30.74 -11.49 -20.24
C THR A 174 -29.83 -10.35 -19.82
N LEU A 175 -29.58 -9.37 -20.70
CA LEU A 175 -28.74 -8.20 -20.37
C LEU A 175 -29.18 -7.50 -19.08
N ASP A 176 -30.48 -7.27 -18.86
CA ASP A 176 -30.98 -6.61 -17.63
C ASP A 176 -30.58 -7.38 -16.36
N LYS A 177 -30.78 -8.70 -16.35
CA LYS A 177 -30.39 -9.55 -15.21
C LYS A 177 -28.87 -9.59 -15.02
N ALA A 178 -28.11 -9.61 -16.10
CA ALA A 178 -26.65 -9.61 -16.03
C ALA A 178 -26.13 -8.27 -15.48
N GLU A 179 -26.73 -7.17 -15.91
CA GLU A 179 -26.50 -5.80 -15.45
C GLU A 179 -26.75 -5.65 -13.95
N ASP A 180 -27.91 -6.10 -13.44
CA ASP A 180 -28.23 -6.05 -12.01
C ASP A 180 -27.24 -6.88 -11.16
N VAL A 181 -26.88 -8.07 -11.64
CA VAL A 181 -25.97 -8.98 -10.93
C VAL A 181 -24.56 -8.43 -10.88
N TYR A 182 -24.02 -7.95 -12.00
CA TYR A 182 -22.65 -7.41 -12.03
C TYR A 182 -22.56 -6.09 -11.26
N TYR A 183 -23.60 -5.25 -11.29
CA TYR A 183 -23.62 -4.03 -10.49
C TYR A 183 -23.64 -4.33 -8.99
N ARG A 184 -24.45 -5.29 -8.56
CA ARG A 184 -24.43 -5.76 -7.17
C ARG A 184 -23.10 -6.41 -6.79
N ALA A 185 -22.51 -7.23 -7.68
CA ALA A 185 -21.20 -7.83 -7.45
C ALA A 185 -20.14 -6.77 -7.18
N LEU A 186 -20.06 -5.75 -8.04
CA LEU A 186 -19.14 -4.63 -7.90
C LEU A 186 -19.39 -3.81 -6.63
N THR A 187 -20.65 -3.48 -6.34
CA THR A 187 -20.96 -2.50 -5.29
C THR A 187 -21.19 -3.07 -3.90
N THR A 188 -21.32 -4.39 -3.75
CA THR A 188 -21.68 -5.04 -2.49
C THR A 188 -20.66 -6.07 -2.00
N TYR A 189 -19.96 -6.78 -2.90
CA TYR A 189 -19.14 -7.94 -2.49
C TYR A 189 -17.66 -7.82 -2.85
N LEU A 190 -17.33 -7.18 -3.97
CA LEU A 190 -15.93 -6.98 -4.33
C LEU A 190 -15.28 -5.96 -3.39
N THR A 191 -14.02 -6.21 -3.09
CA THR A 191 -13.13 -5.40 -2.26
C THR A 191 -11.82 -5.12 -3.00
N LYS A 192 -11.00 -4.21 -2.46
CA LYS A 192 -9.77 -3.70 -3.11
C LYS A 192 -8.89 -4.81 -3.72
N ASN A 193 -8.65 -5.89 -2.98
CA ASN A 193 -7.72 -6.95 -3.38
C ASN A 193 -8.39 -8.16 -4.05
N SER A 194 -9.64 -8.00 -4.53
CA SER A 194 -10.40 -9.11 -5.09
C SER A 194 -9.70 -9.72 -6.31
N GLN A 195 -9.62 -11.04 -6.33
CA GLN A 195 -9.06 -11.83 -7.42
C GLN A 195 -10.20 -12.37 -8.31
N PHE A 196 -9.87 -13.00 -9.45
CA PHE A 196 -10.87 -13.54 -10.37
C PHE A 196 -11.83 -14.55 -9.71
N ILE A 197 -11.34 -15.30 -8.73
CA ILE A 197 -12.18 -16.21 -7.94
C ILE A 197 -13.20 -15.46 -7.06
N ASP A 198 -12.82 -14.30 -6.52
CA ASP A 198 -13.72 -13.46 -5.73
C ASP A 198 -14.80 -12.85 -6.60
N LEU A 199 -14.47 -12.45 -7.84
CA LEU A 199 -15.46 -12.03 -8.84
C LEU A 199 -16.48 -13.14 -9.12
N ARG A 200 -16.02 -14.38 -9.34
CA ARG A 200 -16.94 -15.53 -9.50
C ARG A 200 -17.89 -15.66 -8.31
N ILE A 201 -17.35 -15.61 -7.09
CA ILE A 201 -18.13 -15.77 -5.85
C ILE A 201 -19.13 -14.62 -5.72
N ALA A 202 -18.70 -13.38 -5.96
CA ALA A 202 -19.52 -12.18 -5.92
C ALA A 202 -20.69 -12.25 -6.92
N VAL A 203 -20.44 -12.67 -8.16
CA VAL A 203 -21.49 -12.82 -9.19
C VAL A 203 -22.49 -13.91 -8.82
N ILE A 204 -22.02 -15.06 -8.30
CA ILE A 204 -22.90 -16.14 -7.83
C ILE A 204 -23.75 -15.68 -6.63
N GLN A 205 -23.15 -14.95 -5.69
CA GLN A 205 -23.85 -14.44 -4.52
C GLN A 205 -24.85 -13.35 -4.90
N ALA A 206 -24.49 -12.42 -5.79
CA ALA A 206 -25.40 -11.42 -6.33
C ALA A 206 -26.61 -12.05 -7.04
N ALA A 207 -26.37 -13.06 -7.90
CA ALA A 207 -27.45 -13.81 -8.53
C ALA A 207 -28.32 -14.57 -7.51
N THR A 208 -27.71 -15.08 -6.44
CA THR A 208 -28.42 -15.77 -5.35
C THR A 208 -29.33 -14.80 -4.59
N ASP A 209 -28.85 -13.60 -4.26
CA ASP A 209 -29.61 -12.57 -3.56
C ASP A 209 -30.78 -12.05 -4.41
N LEU A 210 -30.58 -11.89 -5.72
CA LEU A 210 -31.58 -11.34 -6.63
C LEU A 210 -32.62 -12.37 -7.08
N PHE A 211 -32.23 -13.63 -7.25
CA PHE A 211 -33.08 -14.65 -7.91
C PHE A 211 -33.24 -15.96 -7.11
N GLY A 212 -32.51 -16.14 -6.03
CA GLY A 212 -32.53 -17.33 -5.17
C GLY A 212 -31.50 -18.40 -5.54
N SER A 213 -31.04 -19.17 -4.56
CA SER A 213 -29.89 -20.10 -4.70
C SER A 213 -30.08 -21.26 -5.70
N GLY A 214 -31.33 -21.58 -6.05
CA GLY A 214 -31.70 -22.61 -7.01
C GLY A 214 -32.07 -22.08 -8.40
N SER A 215 -31.84 -20.81 -8.69
CA SER A 215 -32.28 -20.18 -9.93
C SER A 215 -31.44 -20.58 -11.15
N GLY A 216 -31.97 -20.31 -12.35
CA GLY A 216 -31.24 -20.49 -13.60
C GLY A 216 -30.03 -19.56 -13.71
N GLU A 217 -30.15 -18.35 -13.18
CA GLU A 217 -29.11 -17.31 -13.17
C GLU A 217 -27.90 -17.73 -12.33
N VAL A 218 -28.13 -18.34 -11.16
CA VAL A 218 -27.03 -18.86 -10.33
C VAL A 218 -26.27 -19.97 -11.07
N ASN A 219 -26.97 -20.84 -11.79
CA ASN A 219 -26.31 -21.88 -12.59
C ASN A 219 -25.59 -21.30 -13.82
N ALA A 220 -26.19 -20.30 -14.48
CA ALA A 220 -25.57 -19.57 -15.58
C ALA A 220 -24.27 -18.88 -15.15
N ALA A 221 -24.26 -18.24 -13.99
CA ALA A 221 -23.06 -17.64 -13.41
C ALA A 221 -21.95 -18.68 -13.20
N ARG A 222 -22.26 -19.82 -12.55
CA ARG A 222 -21.29 -20.91 -12.37
C ARG A 222 -20.73 -21.40 -13.70
N SER A 223 -21.60 -21.70 -14.66
CA SER A 223 -21.21 -22.20 -15.98
C SER A 223 -20.36 -21.21 -16.77
N ALA A 224 -20.65 -19.92 -16.70
CA ALA A 224 -19.88 -18.88 -17.37
C ALA A 224 -18.45 -18.79 -16.84
N PHE A 225 -18.27 -18.79 -15.51
CA PHE A 225 -16.94 -18.77 -14.89
C PHE A 225 -16.19 -20.09 -15.04
N ASP A 226 -16.88 -21.24 -14.96
CA ASP A 226 -16.29 -22.56 -15.27
C ASP A 226 -15.73 -22.60 -16.70
N ALA A 227 -16.47 -22.03 -17.67
CA ALA A 227 -16.09 -22.03 -19.07
C ALA A 227 -14.84 -21.20 -19.39
N VAL A 228 -14.45 -20.26 -18.53
CA VAL A 228 -13.20 -19.48 -18.64
C VAL A 228 -12.11 -19.98 -17.68
N GLY A 229 -12.33 -21.08 -16.97
CA GLY A 229 -11.33 -21.74 -16.14
C GLY A 229 -11.16 -21.16 -14.73
N ILE A 230 -12.07 -20.29 -14.28
CA ILE A 230 -12.09 -19.77 -12.90
C ILE A 230 -13.00 -20.70 -12.08
N THR A 231 -12.46 -21.64 -11.30
CA THR A 231 -13.27 -22.68 -10.60
C THR A 231 -13.10 -22.63 -9.08
N SER A 232 -14.01 -23.29 -8.34
CA SER A 232 -13.93 -23.42 -6.88
C SER A 232 -12.71 -24.27 -6.47
N GLY A 233 -11.55 -23.64 -6.38
CA GLY A 233 -10.24 -24.28 -6.19
C GLY A 233 -9.07 -23.34 -6.53
N SER A 234 -9.32 -22.26 -7.27
CA SER A 234 -8.35 -21.20 -7.61
C SER A 234 -8.13 -20.22 -6.45
N GLY A 235 -7.86 -20.72 -5.25
CA GLY A 235 -7.95 -19.99 -3.98
C GLY A 235 -7.28 -18.61 -3.89
N GLY A 236 -7.84 -17.79 -3.00
CA GLY A 236 -7.25 -16.51 -2.60
C GLY A 236 -8.20 -15.57 -1.87
N GLY A 237 -9.17 -16.07 -1.10
CA GLY A 237 -9.98 -15.21 -0.25
C GLY A 237 -9.07 -14.43 0.71
N GLY A 238 -9.04 -13.11 0.57
CA GLY A 238 -8.21 -12.22 1.37
C GLY A 238 -8.53 -12.34 2.86
N SER A 239 -7.76 -13.16 3.56
CA SER A 239 -7.82 -13.22 5.03
C SER A 239 -7.29 -11.90 5.58
N THR A 240 -8.08 -11.27 6.44
CA THR A 240 -7.66 -10.19 7.35
C THR A 240 -6.44 -10.65 8.17
N GLN A 241 -5.23 -10.29 7.72
CA GLN A 241 -4.02 -10.55 8.50
C GLN A 241 -4.08 -9.69 9.75
N THR A 242 -4.43 -10.28 10.89
CA THR A 242 -4.24 -9.62 12.19
C THR A 242 -2.87 -10.03 12.72
N LEU A 243 -1.99 -9.06 12.98
CA LEU A 243 -0.69 -9.32 13.58
C LEU A 243 -0.86 -9.63 15.06
N ALA A 244 -0.02 -10.53 15.58
CA ALA A 244 0.04 -10.74 17.02
C ALA A 244 0.44 -9.43 17.71
N MET A 245 -0.22 -9.08 18.82
CA MET A 245 0.17 -7.91 19.61
C MET A 245 1.63 -8.04 20.05
N ASN A 246 2.41 -6.96 19.95
CA ASN A 246 3.78 -6.94 20.44
C ASN A 246 3.80 -7.35 21.93
N PRO A 247 4.66 -8.28 22.40
CA PRO A 247 4.61 -8.74 23.78
C PRO A 247 5.19 -7.71 24.78
N GLY A 248 5.97 -6.75 24.31
CA GLY A 248 6.79 -5.84 25.11
C GLY A 248 6.05 -4.78 25.94
N ASP A 249 6.76 -4.14 26.85
CA ASP A 249 6.19 -3.05 27.65
C ASP A 249 5.86 -1.84 26.79
N SER A 250 4.77 -1.15 27.17
CA SER A 250 4.18 -0.10 26.37
C SER A 250 4.63 1.28 26.82
N TYR A 251 5.08 2.10 25.88
CA TYR A 251 5.51 3.48 26.12
C TYR A 251 4.94 4.42 25.07
N ILE A 252 5.01 5.72 25.34
CA ILE A 252 4.58 6.78 24.45
C ILE A 252 5.74 7.75 24.30
N LEU A 253 6.22 7.91 23.08
CA LEU A 253 7.10 9.01 22.71
C LEU A 253 6.26 10.25 22.38
N LEU A 254 6.79 11.41 22.72
CA LEU A 254 6.11 12.70 22.53
C LEU A 254 7.12 13.85 22.54
N THR A 255 6.68 15.02 22.10
CA THR A 255 7.47 16.26 22.21
C THR A 255 6.85 17.26 23.18
N ASP A 256 7.68 18.17 23.71
CA ASP A 256 7.33 19.33 24.55
C ASP A 256 6.86 19.07 26.01
N ALA A 257 6.59 17.83 26.45
CA ALA A 257 6.27 17.55 27.86
C ALA A 257 7.37 16.74 28.58
N PRO A 258 7.64 17.00 29.87
CA PRO A 258 6.80 17.76 30.82
C PRO A 258 7.15 19.25 30.92
N ILE A 259 8.07 19.75 30.11
CA ILE A 259 8.53 21.15 30.11
C ILE A 259 8.45 21.64 28.67
N GLN A 260 7.77 22.77 28.46
CA GLN A 260 7.64 23.40 27.13
C GLN A 260 9.02 23.84 26.61
N THR A 261 9.72 22.91 25.95
CA THR A 261 10.98 23.11 25.27
C THR A 261 10.73 23.41 23.79
N SER A 262 11.80 23.65 23.03
CA SER A 262 11.72 23.82 21.58
C SER A 262 11.62 22.46 20.88
N THR A 263 10.56 21.68 21.10
CA THR A 263 10.31 20.37 20.43
C THR A 263 11.31 19.25 20.72
N THR A 264 11.73 19.08 21.98
CA THR A 264 12.62 17.95 22.37
C THR A 264 11.85 16.65 22.60
N LEU A 265 12.52 15.49 22.53
CA LEU A 265 11.89 14.16 22.57
C LEU A 265 11.88 13.56 23.98
N TRP A 266 10.71 13.07 24.39
CA TRP A 266 10.47 12.48 25.69
C TRP A 266 9.73 11.15 25.58
N ALA A 267 9.80 10.33 26.63
CA ALA A 267 9.06 9.09 26.78
C ALA A 267 8.31 9.05 28.12
N THR A 268 7.12 8.46 28.12
CA THR A 268 6.32 8.17 29.31
C THR A 268 5.60 6.82 29.17
N ASP A 269 5.07 6.28 30.27
CA ASP A 269 4.21 5.11 30.23
C ASP A 269 2.72 5.50 30.09
N SER A 270 1.86 4.51 29.88
CA SER A 270 0.41 4.73 29.67
C SER A 270 -0.33 5.38 30.87
N ILE A 271 0.30 5.41 32.05
CA ILE A 271 -0.26 6.00 33.28
C ILE A 271 0.49 7.25 33.75
N GLN A 272 1.45 7.73 32.96
CA GLN A 272 2.27 8.92 33.22
C GLN A 272 3.02 8.89 34.55
N SER A 273 3.53 7.71 34.94
CA SER A 273 4.26 7.53 36.19
C SER A 273 5.67 8.14 36.16
N PHE A 274 6.22 8.36 34.96
CA PHE A 274 7.52 9.02 34.74
C PHE A 274 7.56 9.79 33.42
N PHE A 275 8.53 10.70 33.30
CA PHE A 275 8.93 11.30 32.03
C PHE A 275 10.45 11.17 31.90
N LEU A 276 10.91 10.56 30.81
CA LEU A 276 12.32 10.37 30.48
C LEU A 276 12.67 11.23 29.27
N GLU A 277 13.66 12.11 29.38
CA GLU A 277 14.20 12.83 28.23
C GLU A 277 14.98 11.84 27.35
N ILE A 278 14.51 11.65 26.13
CA ILE A 278 15.12 10.74 25.14
C ILE A 278 16.19 11.47 24.33
N SER A 279 15.91 12.72 23.98
CA SER A 279 16.85 13.61 23.30
C SER A 279 16.55 15.06 23.65
N SER A 280 17.60 15.84 23.92
CA SER A 280 17.51 17.29 24.07
C SER A 280 17.60 18.04 22.73
N THR A 281 17.78 17.32 21.61
CA THR A 281 17.86 17.89 20.27
C THR A 281 16.46 18.28 19.81
N PRO A 282 16.22 19.52 19.35
CA PRO A 282 14.93 19.93 18.78
C PRO A 282 14.54 19.12 17.53
N LEU A 283 13.31 18.61 17.48
CA LEU A 283 12.78 17.85 16.34
C LEU A 283 12.11 18.77 15.32
N LYS A 284 12.31 18.47 14.03
CA LYS A 284 11.63 19.11 12.90
C LYS A 284 10.30 18.43 12.56
N SER A 285 10.24 17.11 12.70
CA SER A 285 9.11 16.25 12.34
C SER A 285 8.88 15.16 13.39
N LYS A 286 7.71 14.50 13.32
CA LYS A 286 7.33 13.39 14.21
C LYS A 286 8.35 12.24 14.10
N PRO A 287 8.84 11.68 15.22
CA PRO A 287 9.82 10.59 15.17
C PRO A 287 9.19 9.30 14.63
N SER A 288 10.01 8.49 13.97
CA SER A 288 9.67 7.15 13.51
C SER A 288 10.38 6.09 14.36
N VAL A 289 9.82 4.89 14.46
CA VAL A 289 10.30 3.84 15.37
C VAL A 289 10.24 2.46 14.74
N THR A 290 11.15 1.58 15.13
CA THR A 290 11.10 0.14 14.78
C THR A 290 9.93 -0.54 15.50
N ASP A 291 9.44 -1.67 14.95
CA ASP A 291 8.31 -2.38 15.58
C ASP A 291 8.66 -2.91 16.97
N ASP A 292 9.92 -3.30 17.15
CA ASP A 292 10.41 -3.82 18.42
C ASP A 292 10.64 -2.75 19.49
N GLY A 293 10.43 -1.46 19.14
CA GLY A 293 10.58 -0.33 20.03
C GLY A 293 12.00 -0.10 20.54
N SER A 294 13.01 -0.70 19.90
CA SER A 294 14.42 -0.57 20.30
C SER A 294 15.06 0.73 19.80
N MET A 295 14.57 1.28 18.69
CA MET A 295 15.16 2.45 18.04
C MET A 295 14.11 3.48 17.62
N ALA A 296 14.47 4.76 17.76
CA ALA A 296 13.75 5.90 17.21
C ALA A 296 14.65 6.67 16.23
N TYR A 297 14.04 7.23 15.19
CA TYR A 297 14.69 8.04 14.17
C TYR A 297 13.92 9.36 14.03
N PHE A 298 14.64 10.47 13.89
CA PHE A 298 14.02 11.78 13.66
C PHE A 298 14.92 12.70 12.86
N VAL A 299 14.31 13.70 12.24
CA VAL A 299 15.04 14.84 11.65
C VAL A 299 15.10 15.96 12.67
N ALA A 300 16.31 16.42 12.99
CA ALA A 300 16.53 17.55 13.88
C ALA A 300 16.12 18.87 13.22
N ALA A 301 15.87 19.91 14.00
CA ALA A 301 15.46 21.22 13.50
C ALA A 301 16.45 21.86 12.51
N ASP A 302 17.72 21.45 12.54
CA ASP A 302 18.77 21.85 11.60
C ASP A 302 18.78 21.04 10.29
N GLY A 303 17.88 20.07 10.14
CA GLY A 303 17.74 19.22 8.95
C GLY A 303 18.63 17.98 8.92
N THR A 304 19.34 17.65 10.00
CA THR A 304 20.16 16.43 10.10
C THR A 304 19.34 15.22 10.60
N VAL A 305 19.78 14.00 10.28
CA VAL A 305 19.06 12.76 10.66
C VAL A 305 19.74 12.11 11.86
N HIS A 306 18.94 11.90 12.90
CA HIS A 306 19.35 11.31 14.16
C HIS A 306 18.71 9.94 14.37
N ARG A 307 19.46 9.04 14.99
CA ARG A 307 18.99 7.76 15.55
C ARG A 307 19.18 7.79 17.06
N VAL A 308 18.19 7.31 17.80
CA VAL A 308 18.28 7.09 19.24
C VAL A 308 17.99 5.63 19.56
N GLU A 309 18.92 4.98 20.24
CA GLU A 309 18.69 3.69 20.88
C GLU A 309 17.89 3.93 22.17
N LEU A 310 16.70 3.32 22.27
CA LEU A 310 15.75 3.52 23.38
C LEU A 310 16.13 2.66 24.59
N THR A 311 17.41 2.72 24.96
CA THR A 311 17.98 2.13 26.17
C THR A 311 17.79 3.04 27.38
N SER A 312 18.19 2.58 28.57
CA SER A 312 18.27 3.41 29.76
C SER A 312 19.73 3.44 30.26
N PRO A 313 20.47 4.54 30.06
CA PRO A 313 20.07 5.79 29.39
C PRO A 313 19.96 5.66 27.86
N PRO A 314 19.21 6.55 27.18
CA PRO A 314 19.12 6.58 25.72
C PRO A 314 20.46 7.00 25.10
N VAL A 315 20.74 6.49 23.89
CA VAL A 315 21.98 6.80 23.15
C VAL A 315 21.64 7.39 21.78
N GLU A 316 21.94 8.66 21.58
CA GLU A 316 21.71 9.40 20.34
C GLU A 316 22.95 9.42 19.45
N THR A 317 22.76 9.24 18.14
CA THR A 317 23.81 9.30 17.12
C THR A 317 23.29 9.99 15.86
N ILE A 318 24.08 10.89 15.28
CA ILE A 318 23.80 11.48 13.97
C ILE A 318 24.20 10.45 12.90
N ILE A 319 23.23 10.05 12.07
CA ILE A 319 23.46 9.07 10.99
C ILE A 319 23.60 9.74 9.62
N ASP A 320 23.08 10.95 9.45
CA ASP A 320 23.36 11.82 8.31
C ASP A 320 23.41 13.28 8.78
N ASN A 321 24.54 13.94 8.53
CA ASN A 321 24.78 15.32 8.94
C ASN A 321 24.48 16.36 7.85
N SER A 322 23.87 15.94 6.75
CA SER A 322 23.43 16.82 5.66
C SER A 322 22.18 17.60 6.10
N PRO A 323 22.20 18.94 6.16
CA PRO A 323 21.10 19.75 6.68
C PRO A 323 20.02 19.98 5.62
N ILE A 324 19.57 18.91 4.97
CA ILE A 324 18.65 18.95 3.83
C ILE A 324 17.35 18.20 4.10
N TRP A 325 17.29 17.42 5.17
CA TRP A 325 16.18 16.51 5.41
C TRP A 325 15.00 17.22 6.07
N HIS A 326 13.80 16.74 5.74
CA HIS A 326 12.55 17.21 6.32
C HIS A 326 11.93 16.14 7.23
N ASN A 327 11.84 14.91 6.76
CA ASN A 327 11.31 13.77 7.52
C ASN A 327 12.12 12.49 7.28
N VAL A 328 11.99 11.54 8.20
CA VAL A 328 12.58 10.20 8.17
C VAL A 328 11.61 9.17 8.73
N ALA A 329 11.45 8.05 8.04
CA ALA A 329 10.73 6.88 8.53
C ALA A 329 11.61 5.63 8.46
N VAL A 330 11.66 4.87 9.55
CA VAL A 330 12.37 3.58 9.61
C VAL A 330 11.41 2.43 9.33
N SER A 331 11.87 1.41 8.60
CA SER A 331 11.13 0.16 8.42
C SER A 331 10.91 -0.55 9.76
N LYS A 332 9.86 -1.37 9.85
CA LYS A 332 9.49 -2.09 11.07
C LYS A 332 10.61 -3.03 11.52
N ASP A 333 11.33 -3.65 10.58
CA ASP A 333 12.54 -4.45 10.83
C ASP A 333 13.82 -3.64 11.15
N GLY A 334 13.80 -2.31 11.01
CA GLY A 334 14.95 -1.44 11.29
C GLY A 334 16.05 -1.46 10.22
N LEU A 335 15.81 -2.07 9.06
CA LEU A 335 16.84 -2.26 8.02
C LEU A 335 16.82 -1.18 6.93
N ARG A 336 15.79 -0.34 6.85
CA ARG A 336 15.61 0.63 5.77
C ARG A 336 15.13 1.98 6.32
N LEU A 337 15.47 3.04 5.60
CA LEU A 337 14.96 4.38 5.84
C LEU A 337 14.22 4.89 4.59
N ALA A 338 13.14 5.61 4.81
CA ALA A 338 12.50 6.48 3.84
C ALA A 338 12.71 7.93 4.28
N LEU A 339 13.16 8.79 3.37
CA LEU A 339 13.59 10.15 3.66
C LEU A 339 13.07 11.11 2.58
N ASN A 340 12.81 12.36 2.94
CA ASN A 340 12.48 13.43 1.99
C ASN A 340 13.19 14.73 2.40
N THR A 341 13.42 15.59 1.43
CA THR A 341 14.17 16.84 1.60
C THR A 341 13.27 18.04 1.85
N GLU A 342 13.87 19.13 2.34
CA GLU A 342 13.19 20.42 2.47
C GLU A 342 13.16 21.15 1.12
N GLY A 343 11.95 21.49 0.66
CA GLY A 343 11.72 22.38 -0.48
C GLY A 343 11.23 21.66 -1.73
N GLN A 344 9.91 21.69 -1.98
CA GLN A 344 9.23 21.31 -3.23
C GLN A 344 9.89 20.16 -4.02
N ASP A 345 10.33 19.11 -3.33
CA ASP A 345 10.90 17.93 -3.94
C ASP A 345 9.81 16.88 -4.00
N SER A 346 9.37 16.57 -5.21
CA SER A 346 8.38 15.55 -5.50
C SER A 346 9.04 14.16 -5.42
N SER A 347 9.73 13.82 -4.34
CA SER A 347 10.43 12.54 -4.21
C SER A 347 10.59 12.00 -2.78
N ILE A 348 10.76 10.68 -2.69
CA ILE A 348 11.15 9.96 -1.48
C ILE A 348 12.43 9.17 -1.78
N VAL A 349 13.42 9.29 -0.91
CA VAL A 349 14.67 8.55 -0.94
C VAL A 349 14.55 7.33 -0.04
N ILE A 350 14.76 6.15 -0.61
CA ILE A 350 14.79 4.88 0.14
C ILE A 350 16.24 4.43 0.28
N VAL A 351 16.68 4.15 1.51
CA VAL A 351 18.04 3.70 1.83
C VAL A 351 17.97 2.34 2.51
N ASP A 352 18.74 1.37 2.00
CA ASP A 352 18.99 0.10 2.69
C ASP A 352 20.21 0.23 3.58
N LEU A 353 20.01 0.12 4.90
CA LEU A 353 21.05 0.31 5.90
C LEU A 353 22.09 -0.82 5.90
N ASN A 354 21.77 -2.00 5.35
CA ASN A 354 22.73 -3.09 5.26
C ASN A 354 23.76 -2.86 4.16
N SER A 355 23.32 -2.40 2.99
CA SER A 355 24.20 -2.16 1.84
C SER A 355 24.73 -0.73 1.76
N GLY A 356 24.06 0.22 2.40
CA GLY A 356 24.32 1.65 2.27
C GLY A 356 23.86 2.25 0.94
N ASN A 357 23.18 1.48 0.09
CA ASN A 357 22.65 1.96 -1.18
C ASN A 357 21.33 2.70 -0.97
N GLY A 358 21.02 3.63 -1.88
CA GLY A 358 19.70 4.27 -1.92
C GLY A 358 19.17 4.50 -3.34
N VAL A 359 17.85 4.62 -3.45
CA VAL A 359 17.09 4.93 -4.66
C VAL A 359 16.18 6.11 -4.40
N VAL A 360 16.04 6.99 -5.39
CA VAL A 360 15.10 8.12 -5.35
C VAL A 360 13.88 7.77 -6.17
N TYR A 361 12.70 7.80 -5.55
CA TYR A 361 11.42 7.62 -6.23
C TYR A 361 10.73 8.96 -6.39
N ARG A 362 10.40 9.32 -7.63
CA ARG A 362 9.61 10.52 -7.92
C ARG A 362 8.13 10.23 -7.62
N LEU A 363 7.48 11.14 -6.92
CA LEU A 363 6.07 11.06 -6.58
C LEU A 363 5.22 11.60 -7.72
N PHE A 364 4.11 10.92 -8.00
CA PHE A 364 3.13 11.28 -9.01
C PHE A 364 1.75 10.81 -8.57
N ASN A 365 0.71 11.35 -9.22
CA ASN A 365 -0.65 10.84 -9.05
C ASN A 365 -0.92 9.79 -10.15
N PRO A 366 -1.21 8.53 -9.79
CA PRO A 366 -1.41 7.44 -10.75
C PRO A 366 -2.67 7.67 -11.60
N THR A 367 -2.67 7.14 -12.83
CA THR A 367 -3.83 7.16 -13.74
C THR A 367 -4.19 5.74 -14.18
N THR A 368 -5.39 5.53 -14.74
CA THR A 368 -5.75 4.22 -15.32
C THR A 368 -5.00 3.91 -16.63
N ALA A 369 -4.32 4.89 -17.22
CA ALA A 369 -3.54 4.72 -18.44
C ALA A 369 -2.09 4.31 -18.13
N GLN A 370 -1.64 3.21 -18.75
CA GLN A 370 -0.26 2.75 -18.65
C GLN A 370 0.72 3.83 -19.15
N GLY A 371 1.67 4.21 -18.29
CA GLY A 371 2.74 5.17 -18.63
C GLY A 371 2.29 6.62 -18.75
N GLN A 372 1.04 6.94 -18.40
CA GLN A 372 0.58 8.32 -18.23
C GLN A 372 0.54 8.63 -16.74
N VAL A 373 1.33 9.62 -16.31
CA VAL A 373 1.34 10.10 -14.93
C VAL A 373 1.00 11.59 -14.93
N VAL A 374 0.25 12.04 -13.93
CA VAL A 374 0.09 13.48 -13.72
C VAL A 374 1.14 13.90 -12.72
N GLU A 375 2.14 14.65 -13.19
CA GLU A 375 3.23 15.19 -12.35
C GLU A 375 2.79 16.48 -11.63
N ASN A 376 1.78 16.35 -10.77
CA ASN A 376 1.24 17.47 -9.99
C ASN A 376 1.53 17.36 -8.49
N VAL A 377 2.27 16.33 -8.05
CA VAL A 377 2.73 16.22 -6.65
C VAL A 377 3.90 17.17 -6.43
N ILE A 378 3.79 17.99 -5.40
CA ILE A 378 4.77 19.03 -5.09
C ILE A 378 5.68 18.62 -3.92
N PHE A 379 5.12 18.01 -2.88
CA PHE A 379 5.83 17.76 -1.62
C PHE A 379 5.10 16.72 -0.77
N ALA A 380 5.84 15.84 -0.11
CA ALA A 380 5.34 14.93 0.93
C ALA A 380 5.88 15.34 2.31
N ASP A 381 5.17 15.13 3.42
CA ASP A 381 5.64 15.58 4.74
C ASP A 381 5.40 14.63 5.92
N ALA A 382 4.57 13.60 5.77
CA ALA A 382 4.48 12.46 6.66
C ALA A 382 4.92 11.17 5.94
N LEU A 383 5.66 10.31 6.64
CA LEU A 383 6.16 9.03 6.14
C LEU A 383 5.95 7.94 7.20
N GLU A 384 5.45 6.77 6.80
CA GLU A 384 5.41 5.58 7.65
C GLU A 384 5.52 4.29 6.82
N TRP A 385 6.38 3.36 7.24
CA TRP A 385 6.45 2.02 6.63
C TRP A 385 5.29 1.13 7.07
N ASP A 386 4.79 0.32 6.13
CA ASP A 386 3.83 -0.74 6.41
C ASP A 386 4.48 -1.92 7.16
N TYR A 387 3.67 -2.85 7.65
CA TYR A 387 4.16 -4.00 8.43
C TYR A 387 4.84 -5.10 7.61
N SER A 388 4.72 -5.06 6.27
CA SER A 388 5.49 -5.96 5.39
C SER A 388 6.86 -5.42 5.01
N ASP A 389 7.18 -4.17 5.40
CA ASP A 389 8.42 -3.46 5.02
C ASP A 389 8.60 -3.32 3.50
N GLN A 390 7.49 -3.30 2.74
CA GLN A 390 7.48 -3.15 1.29
C GLN A 390 6.97 -1.79 0.85
N PHE A 391 6.02 -1.22 1.59
CA PHE A 391 5.35 0.02 1.24
C PHE A 391 5.67 1.13 2.23
N VAL A 392 5.88 2.33 1.69
CA VAL A 392 5.93 3.57 2.46
C VAL A 392 4.64 4.31 2.22
N MET A 393 3.82 4.42 3.27
CA MET A 393 2.67 5.31 3.30
C MET A 393 3.16 6.74 3.52
N TYR A 394 2.65 7.67 2.75
CA TYR A 394 2.99 9.08 2.84
C TYR A 394 1.78 9.95 2.55
N ASP A 395 1.76 11.19 3.02
CA ASP A 395 0.87 12.20 2.47
C ASP A 395 1.63 13.15 1.55
N ALA A 396 0.91 13.79 0.62
CA ALA A 396 1.52 14.74 -0.27
C ALA A 396 0.57 15.85 -0.70
N PHE A 397 1.13 17.05 -0.83
CA PHE A 397 0.50 18.20 -1.44
C PHE A 397 0.58 18.12 -2.96
N SER A 398 -0.58 18.25 -3.62
CA SER A 398 -0.71 18.28 -5.07
C SER A 398 -1.32 19.60 -5.54
N LEU A 399 -0.88 20.09 -6.71
CA LEU A 399 -1.40 21.32 -7.35
C LEU A 399 -1.75 21.07 -8.81
N LEU A 400 -3.04 21.09 -9.15
CA LEU A 400 -3.54 21.04 -10.53
C LEU A 400 -3.80 22.46 -11.05
N GLN A 401 -2.97 22.89 -12.01
CA GLN A 401 -3.09 24.21 -12.62
C GLN A 401 -4.15 24.23 -13.73
N ASN A 402 -5.04 25.22 -13.69
CA ASN A 402 -6.07 25.41 -14.72
C ASN A 402 -5.69 26.57 -15.64
N ALA A 403 -5.57 26.32 -16.95
CA ALA A 403 -5.24 27.34 -17.95
C ALA A 403 -6.32 28.44 -18.13
N SER A 404 -7.48 28.35 -17.47
CA SER A 404 -8.60 29.28 -17.63
C SER A 404 -9.39 29.56 -16.33
N GLY A 405 -8.90 29.15 -15.14
CA GLY A 405 -9.67 29.20 -13.87
C GLY A 405 -8.82 29.20 -12.59
N GLN A 406 -9.45 28.89 -11.44
CA GLN A 406 -8.74 28.68 -10.16
C GLN A 406 -8.00 27.33 -10.17
N ASP A 407 -6.79 27.32 -9.60
CA ASP A 407 -6.02 26.10 -9.35
C ASP A 407 -6.75 25.23 -8.32
N ILE A 408 -6.55 23.91 -8.41
CA ILE A 408 -7.04 22.95 -7.42
C ILE A 408 -5.85 22.43 -6.64
N ASP A 409 -5.81 22.71 -5.35
CA ASP A 409 -4.79 22.21 -4.42
C ASP A 409 -5.41 21.33 -3.33
N PHE A 410 -4.70 20.26 -2.96
CA PHE A 410 -5.14 19.33 -1.94
C PHE A 410 -3.99 18.51 -1.38
N TRP A 411 -4.16 18.01 -0.16
CA TRP A 411 -3.34 16.92 0.39
C TRP A 411 -4.06 15.59 0.26
N ASP A 412 -3.34 14.56 -0.17
CA ASP A 412 -3.81 13.19 -0.20
C ASP A 412 -2.80 12.23 0.43
N VAL A 413 -3.18 10.95 0.57
CA VAL A 413 -2.31 9.89 1.09
C VAL A 413 -2.01 8.88 -0.01
N GLY A 414 -0.74 8.53 -0.18
CA GLY A 414 -0.27 7.51 -1.11
C GLY A 414 0.54 6.40 -0.43
N PHE A 415 0.74 5.30 -1.16
CA PHE A 415 1.55 4.15 -0.77
C PHE A 415 2.55 3.87 -1.88
N LEU A 416 3.83 4.07 -1.59
CA LEU A 416 4.94 3.81 -2.50
C LEU A 416 5.48 2.39 -2.27
N GLU A 417 5.49 1.55 -3.31
CA GLU A 417 6.18 0.25 -3.32
C GLU A 417 7.71 0.48 -3.35
N ALA A 418 8.28 0.66 -2.15
CA ALA A 418 9.67 1.02 -1.91
C ALA A 418 10.61 -0.20 -1.89
N TRP A 419 10.09 -1.39 -1.61
CA TRP A 419 10.89 -2.61 -1.49
C TRP A 419 10.16 -3.84 -2.01
N ASP A 420 10.88 -4.70 -2.73
CA ASP A 420 10.43 -6.05 -3.10
C ASP A 420 11.04 -7.05 -2.12
N SER A 421 10.22 -7.59 -1.21
CA SER A 421 10.70 -8.54 -0.20
C SER A 421 11.08 -9.90 -0.79
N GLN A 422 10.52 -10.27 -1.96
CA GLN A 422 10.81 -11.56 -2.60
C GLN A 422 12.15 -11.56 -3.32
N ALA A 423 12.43 -10.48 -4.06
CA ALA A 423 13.70 -10.27 -4.75
C ALA A 423 14.78 -9.67 -3.83
N ASN A 424 14.38 -9.14 -2.67
CA ASN A 424 15.24 -8.46 -1.70
C ASN A 424 16.04 -7.32 -2.37
N THR A 425 15.31 -6.43 -3.03
CA THR A 425 15.82 -5.26 -3.75
C THR A 425 14.83 -4.10 -3.64
N PHE A 426 15.25 -2.91 -4.05
CA PHE A 426 14.38 -1.75 -4.20
C PHE A 426 13.15 -2.09 -5.04
N GLY A 427 11.99 -1.61 -4.60
CA GLY A 427 10.70 -1.86 -5.24
C GLY A 427 10.57 -1.18 -6.59
N SER A 428 9.43 -1.41 -7.23
CA SER A 428 9.12 -0.86 -8.56
C SER A 428 9.01 0.67 -8.57
N GLY A 429 8.67 1.28 -7.42
CA GLY A 429 8.27 2.68 -7.34
C GLY A 429 6.81 2.93 -7.70
N ASN A 430 6.00 1.88 -7.81
CA ASN A 430 4.55 2.00 -8.01
C ASN A 430 3.92 2.77 -6.84
N ILE A 431 2.97 3.64 -7.16
CA ILE A 431 2.25 4.45 -6.18
C ILE A 431 0.77 4.11 -6.26
N GLU A 432 0.20 3.76 -5.12
CA GLU A 432 -1.25 3.68 -4.91
C GLU A 432 -1.73 4.88 -4.09
N LYS A 433 -3.02 5.21 -4.19
CA LYS A 433 -3.64 6.25 -3.39
C LYS A 433 -4.63 5.65 -2.40
N LEU A 434 -4.70 6.23 -1.20
CA LEU A 434 -5.69 5.88 -0.19
C LEU A 434 -7.11 6.14 -0.70
N PHE A 435 -7.31 7.32 -1.27
CA PHE A 435 -8.48 7.65 -2.05
C PHE A 435 -8.00 8.24 -3.36
N SER A 436 -8.51 7.75 -4.48
CA SER A 436 -8.21 8.36 -5.79
C SER A 436 -8.91 9.69 -5.98
N ASN A 437 -9.91 10.02 -5.15
CA ASN A 437 -10.61 11.30 -5.19
C ASN A 437 -11.03 11.80 -3.82
N LEU A 438 -10.69 13.05 -3.55
CA LEU A 438 -11.16 13.84 -2.42
C LEU A 438 -12.16 14.90 -2.93
N PRO A 439 -13.27 15.14 -2.22
CA PRO A 439 -14.16 16.25 -2.56
C PRO A 439 -13.42 17.59 -2.57
N GLU A 440 -13.90 18.54 -3.36
CA GLU A 440 -13.30 19.88 -3.43
C GLU A 440 -13.24 20.54 -2.03
N GLY A 441 -12.07 21.08 -1.69
CA GLY A 441 -11.82 21.68 -0.37
C GLY A 441 -11.51 20.67 0.74
N ILE A 442 -11.49 19.36 0.45
CA ILE A 442 -11.06 18.33 1.40
C ILE A 442 -9.58 18.00 1.17
N SER A 443 -8.83 17.95 2.26
CA SER A 443 -7.45 17.49 2.32
C SER A 443 -7.31 16.46 3.42
N ILE A 444 -6.47 15.46 3.21
CA ILE A 444 -6.15 14.46 4.23
C ILE A 444 -4.64 14.29 4.36
N GLY A 445 -4.17 13.87 5.53
CA GLY A 445 -2.74 13.68 5.75
C GLY A 445 -2.42 13.09 7.11
N ASN A 446 -1.13 13.09 7.45
CA ASN A 446 -0.57 12.58 8.69
C ASN A 446 -1.04 11.17 9.05
N PRO A 447 -1.07 10.22 8.09
CA PRO A 447 -1.64 8.90 8.33
C PRO A 447 -0.77 8.08 9.28
N ALA A 448 -1.39 7.15 9.99
CA ALA A 448 -0.72 6.20 10.86
C ALA A 448 -1.36 4.81 10.80
N PHE A 449 -0.52 3.77 10.72
CA PHE A 449 -0.99 2.39 10.75
C PHE A 449 -1.43 1.97 12.16
N SER A 450 -2.48 1.16 12.21
CA SER A 450 -2.88 0.40 13.38
C SER A 450 -1.82 -0.66 13.71
N LYS A 451 -1.52 -0.89 14.98
CA LYS A 451 -0.36 -1.69 15.42
C LYS A 451 -0.51 -3.19 15.19
N ASN A 452 -1.73 -3.72 15.18
CA ASN A 452 -2.03 -5.13 15.04
C ASN A 452 -3.02 -5.44 13.91
N SER A 453 -3.58 -4.44 13.25
CA SER A 453 -4.47 -4.59 12.09
C SER A 453 -3.93 -3.77 10.91
N PRO A 454 -3.01 -4.32 10.11
CA PRO A 454 -2.32 -3.59 9.03
C PRO A 454 -3.24 -2.94 7.99
N ASN A 455 -4.47 -3.43 7.84
CA ASN A 455 -5.48 -2.84 6.97
C ASN A 455 -6.19 -1.63 7.60
N ILE A 456 -5.98 -1.33 8.88
CA ILE A 456 -6.59 -0.18 9.55
C ILE A 456 -5.56 0.94 9.63
N ILE A 457 -5.99 2.14 9.25
CA ILE A 457 -5.21 3.36 9.42
C ILE A 457 -6.07 4.46 10.08
N ALA A 458 -5.41 5.46 10.64
CA ALA A 458 -6.02 6.71 11.06
C ALA A 458 -5.28 7.87 10.41
N PHE A 459 -5.97 8.95 10.09
CA PHE A 459 -5.41 10.11 9.39
C PHE A 459 -6.19 11.37 9.75
N ASP A 460 -5.58 12.51 9.51
CA ASP A 460 -6.23 13.81 9.65
C ASP A 460 -7.01 14.18 8.40
N MET A 461 -8.10 14.91 8.60
CA MET A 461 -8.90 15.53 7.55
C MET A 461 -9.07 17.02 7.85
N LEU A 462 -8.90 17.83 6.80
CA LEU A 462 -9.19 19.26 6.75
C LEU A 462 -10.27 19.49 5.69
N ASP A 463 -11.39 20.07 6.10
CA ASP A 463 -12.49 20.47 5.22
C ASP A 463 -12.62 21.99 5.16
N LEU A 464 -12.45 22.54 3.96
CA LEU A 464 -12.59 23.96 3.62
C LEU A 464 -13.83 24.24 2.74
N SER A 465 -14.62 23.21 2.40
CA SER A 465 -15.75 23.30 1.46
C SER A 465 -16.86 24.25 1.91
N THR A 466 -17.01 24.46 3.22
CA THR A 466 -18.02 25.35 3.82
C THR A 466 -17.53 26.77 4.06
N GLY A 467 -16.28 27.09 3.68
CA GLY A 467 -15.65 28.40 3.90
C GLY A 467 -15.10 28.61 5.31
N SER A 468 -15.19 27.61 6.20
CA SER A 468 -14.52 27.57 7.51
C SER A 468 -13.80 26.25 7.67
N ALA A 469 -12.56 26.29 8.16
CA ALA A 469 -11.74 25.10 8.37
C ALA A 469 -12.35 24.19 9.45
N THR A 470 -12.67 22.96 9.08
CA THR A 470 -13.09 21.90 9.98
C THR A 470 -12.01 20.82 10.00
N PHE A 471 -11.65 20.35 11.19
CA PHE A 471 -10.62 19.33 11.37
C PHE A 471 -11.23 18.06 11.97
N ALA A 472 -10.76 16.90 11.54
CA ALA A 472 -11.13 15.63 12.17
C ALA A 472 -9.98 14.62 12.09
N VAL A 473 -9.94 13.71 13.06
CA VAL A 473 -9.20 12.45 12.97
C VAL A 473 -10.19 11.39 12.50
N LEU A 474 -9.89 10.76 11.37
CA LEU A 474 -10.68 9.70 10.76
C LEU A 474 -9.94 8.36 10.86
N GLY A 475 -10.68 7.27 10.82
CA GLY A 475 -10.16 5.92 10.65
C GLY A 475 -10.63 5.33 9.32
N SER A 476 -9.81 4.51 8.67
CA SER A 476 -10.18 3.78 7.45
C SER A 476 -9.74 2.33 7.52
N ASP A 477 -10.59 1.44 7.03
CA ASP A 477 -10.24 0.07 6.70
C ASP A 477 -9.92 -0.04 5.20
N LEU A 478 -8.63 -0.21 4.90
CA LEU A 478 -8.08 -0.31 3.55
C LEU A 478 -8.63 -1.50 2.75
N GLN A 479 -9.16 -2.52 3.42
CA GLN A 479 -9.72 -3.69 2.75
C GLN A 479 -11.15 -3.43 2.29
N SER A 480 -11.99 -2.87 3.16
CA SER A 480 -13.41 -2.60 2.87
C SER A 480 -13.64 -1.22 2.25
N GLY A 481 -12.70 -0.29 2.42
CA GLY A 481 -12.85 1.12 2.05
C GLY A 481 -13.72 1.92 3.02
N GLU A 482 -14.21 1.33 4.12
CA GLU A 482 -15.03 2.01 5.10
C GLU A 482 -14.24 3.09 5.85
N VAL A 483 -14.86 4.26 6.04
CA VAL A 483 -14.27 5.39 6.76
C VAL A 483 -15.15 5.76 7.94
N GLY A 484 -14.56 5.83 9.13
CA GLY A 484 -15.20 6.22 10.38
C GLY A 484 -14.64 7.53 10.93
N THR A 485 -15.44 8.23 11.74
CA THR A 485 -14.97 9.42 12.46
C THR A 485 -14.50 9.01 13.85
N ILE A 486 -13.22 9.24 14.14
CA ILE A 486 -12.62 9.00 15.45
C ILE A 486 -12.80 10.22 16.34
N PHE A 487 -12.48 11.43 15.86
CA PHE A 487 -12.60 12.63 16.66
C PHE A 487 -12.77 13.89 15.81
N ASN A 488 -13.78 14.71 16.11
CA ASN A 488 -13.88 16.06 15.54
C ASN A 488 -12.91 16.97 16.30
N ASN A 489 -11.93 17.50 15.60
CA ASN A 489 -10.80 18.23 16.17
C ASN A 489 -10.88 19.73 15.82
N ASN A 490 -9.96 20.51 16.37
CA ASN A 490 -9.80 21.94 16.08
C ASN A 490 -8.41 22.28 15.51
N THR A 491 -7.61 21.26 15.24
CA THR A 491 -6.27 21.32 14.65
C THR A 491 -5.94 19.98 13.99
N ILE A 492 -4.80 19.90 13.31
CA ILE A 492 -4.19 18.65 12.84
C ILE A 492 -3.78 17.78 14.04
N GLY A 493 -4.14 16.49 13.99
CA GLY A 493 -4.07 15.55 15.10
C GLY A 493 -2.84 14.65 15.13
N TRP A 494 -2.19 14.30 14.02
CA TRP A 494 -1.06 13.35 14.01
C TRP A 494 -1.36 12.03 14.74
N PRO A 495 -2.44 11.31 14.37
CA PRO A 495 -2.93 10.16 15.13
C PRO A 495 -1.87 9.06 15.34
N ASN A 496 -2.01 8.29 16.42
CA ASN A 496 -1.25 7.06 16.61
C ASN A 496 -2.02 6.04 17.45
N PHE A 497 -2.11 4.82 16.95
CA PHE A 497 -2.81 3.74 17.64
C PHE A 497 -2.05 3.24 18.86
N SER A 498 -2.79 2.91 19.89
CA SER A 498 -2.30 2.11 21.00
C SER A 498 -1.78 0.75 20.56
N LYS A 499 -0.90 0.15 21.38
CA LYS A 499 -0.38 -1.21 21.21
C LYS A 499 -1.46 -2.26 20.87
N SER A 500 -2.66 -2.11 21.44
CA SER A 500 -3.80 -3.03 21.28
C SER A 500 -4.83 -2.58 20.23
N ASP A 501 -4.62 -1.45 19.56
CA ASP A 501 -5.54 -0.87 18.56
C ASP A 501 -6.95 -0.58 19.09
N ASN A 502 -7.10 -0.40 20.39
CA ASN A 502 -8.38 -0.06 21.02
C ASN A 502 -8.48 1.41 21.46
N GLN A 503 -7.40 2.18 21.25
CA GLN A 503 -7.31 3.60 21.54
C GLN A 503 -6.44 4.29 20.49
N VAL A 504 -6.69 5.58 20.28
CA VAL A 504 -5.88 6.48 19.45
C VAL A 504 -5.46 7.68 20.28
N LEU A 505 -4.16 8.01 20.22
CA LEU A 505 -3.63 9.30 20.66
C LEU A 505 -3.63 10.28 19.49
N PHE A 506 -3.86 11.55 19.78
CA PHE A 506 -3.80 12.62 18.80
C PHE A 506 -3.50 13.95 19.48
N THR A 507 -2.98 14.91 18.74
CA THR A 507 -2.75 16.30 19.12
C THR A 507 -4.06 17.07 19.02
N SER A 508 -4.35 17.92 19.99
CA SER A 508 -5.52 18.80 19.98
C SER A 508 -5.18 20.12 20.68
N ILE A 509 -6.09 21.08 20.62
CA ILE A 509 -5.98 22.35 21.35
C ILE A 509 -7.10 22.41 22.38
N SER A 510 -6.75 22.55 23.65
CA SER A 510 -7.70 22.91 24.72
C SER A 510 -7.52 24.40 25.05
N SER A 511 -6.76 24.73 26.10
CA SER A 511 -6.15 26.05 26.30
C SER A 511 -4.78 26.15 25.63
N ASP A 512 -4.07 25.03 25.62
CA ASP A 512 -2.74 24.86 25.05
C ASP A 512 -2.74 23.62 24.15
N THR A 513 -1.62 23.35 23.49
CA THR A 513 -1.44 22.10 22.74
C THR A 513 -1.41 20.92 23.71
N VAL A 514 -2.21 19.91 23.44
CA VAL A 514 -2.33 18.70 24.28
C VAL A 514 -2.29 17.44 23.42
N ILE A 515 -1.89 16.34 24.03
CA ILE A 515 -2.18 14.99 23.53
C ILE A 515 -3.52 14.56 24.13
N GLY A 516 -4.52 14.34 23.30
CA GLY A 516 -5.77 13.68 23.63
C GLY A 516 -5.70 12.17 23.43
N ILE A 517 -6.58 11.45 24.10
CA ILE A 517 -6.79 10.01 23.94
C ILE A 517 -8.28 9.72 23.78
N ILE A 518 -8.61 8.76 22.90
CA ILE A 518 -9.98 8.27 22.72
C ILE A 518 -9.99 6.75 22.53
N ASN A 519 -11.00 6.09 23.08
CA ASN A 519 -11.20 4.66 22.86
C ASN A 519 -11.88 4.42 21.50
N LEU A 520 -11.67 3.25 20.93
CA LEU A 520 -12.26 2.82 19.66
C LEU A 520 -13.28 1.71 19.86
N GLN A 521 -14.24 1.63 18.94
CA GLN A 521 -15.13 0.48 18.77
C GLN A 521 -14.34 -0.73 18.25
N PRO A 522 -14.92 -1.95 18.25
CA PRO A 522 -14.25 -3.13 17.70
C PRO A 522 -13.85 -3.03 16.22
N ASP A 523 -14.50 -2.14 15.45
CA ASP A 523 -14.15 -1.83 14.05
C ASP A 523 -12.85 -1.02 13.91
N LYS A 524 -12.35 -0.45 15.02
CA LYS A 524 -11.12 0.36 15.13
C LYS A 524 -11.12 1.67 14.34
N ILE A 525 -12.19 1.99 13.63
CA ILE A 525 -12.32 3.21 12.81
C ILE A 525 -13.32 4.21 13.40
N ASN A 526 -14.16 3.78 14.36
CA ASN A 526 -15.13 4.63 15.04
C ASN A 526 -14.83 4.79 16.54
N ALA A 527 -15.20 5.94 17.09
CA ALA A 527 -15.04 6.25 18.50
C ALA A 527 -15.93 5.40 19.44
N ALA A 528 -15.36 5.02 20.58
CA ALA A 528 -16.06 4.47 21.74
C ALA A 528 -16.07 5.46 22.91
N GLY A 529 -17.06 6.35 22.92
CA GLY A 529 -17.25 7.35 23.97
C GLY A 529 -16.69 8.72 23.60
N SER A 530 -16.12 9.43 24.57
CA SER A 530 -15.60 10.78 24.40
C SER A 530 -14.09 10.81 24.62
N ALA A 531 -13.40 11.69 23.88
CA ALA A 531 -11.99 11.95 24.11
C ALA A 531 -11.75 12.60 25.49
N SER A 532 -10.56 12.38 26.02
CA SER A 532 -10.05 13.08 27.21
C SER A 532 -8.65 13.62 26.94
N GLU A 533 -8.30 14.71 27.62
CA GLU A 533 -6.90 15.17 27.68
C GLU A 533 -6.05 14.09 28.35
N PHE A 534 -4.97 13.68 27.69
CA PHE A 534 -4.02 12.72 28.21
C PHE A 534 -2.80 13.45 28.77
N ILE A 535 -2.07 14.21 27.95
CA ILE A 535 -0.87 14.96 28.38
C ILE A 535 -0.99 16.42 27.93
N SER A 536 -0.85 17.34 28.88
CA SER A 536 -0.81 18.78 28.62
C SER A 536 0.53 19.23 28.05
N LEU A 537 0.54 20.30 27.24
CA LEU A 537 1.77 20.91 26.68
C LEU A 537 2.61 19.93 25.87
N ALA A 538 1.96 19.04 25.10
CA ALA A 538 2.62 18.00 24.32
C ALA A 538 2.00 17.82 22.94
N LYS A 539 2.79 17.29 22.01
CA LYS A 539 2.34 16.94 20.65
C LYS A 539 3.10 15.75 20.06
N TRP A 540 2.68 15.33 18.87
CA TRP A 540 3.31 14.25 18.08
C TRP A 540 3.45 12.92 18.85
N PRO A 541 2.35 12.37 19.39
CA PRO A 541 2.40 11.10 20.10
C PRO A 541 2.80 9.95 19.17
N VAL A 542 3.69 9.07 19.67
CA VAL A 542 4.01 7.78 19.05
C VAL A 542 3.94 6.69 20.12
N TRP A 543 2.98 5.80 19.97
CA TRP A 543 2.82 4.65 20.86
C TRP A 543 3.75 3.52 20.41
N ILE A 544 4.59 3.04 21.34
CA ILE A 544 5.60 2.03 21.09
C ILE A 544 5.44 0.85 22.06
N ALA A 545 6.02 -0.30 21.69
CA ALA A 545 6.14 -1.46 22.55
C ALA A 545 7.55 -2.04 22.45
N GLN A 546 8.21 -2.29 23.58
CA GLN A 546 9.57 -2.81 23.62
C GLN A 546 9.60 -4.33 23.69
N GLY A 547 9.46 -4.99 22.54
CA GLY A 547 9.43 -6.45 22.44
C GLY A 547 9.40 -6.93 20.99
N SER A 548 9.83 -8.16 20.75
CA SER A 548 9.90 -8.70 19.39
C SER A 548 8.70 -9.60 19.07
N ARG A 549 8.22 -9.52 17.83
CA ARG A 549 7.18 -10.40 17.27
C ARG A 549 7.49 -10.74 15.81
N SER A 550 6.77 -11.71 15.27
CA SER A 550 6.82 -12.02 13.82
C SER A 550 5.84 -11.12 13.08
N LEU A 551 6.31 -10.45 12.03
CA LEU A 551 5.56 -9.45 11.27
C LEU A 551 5.00 -9.97 9.93
N ILE A 552 5.46 -11.13 9.45
CA ILE A 552 5.08 -11.64 8.14
C ILE A 552 4.29 -12.94 8.29
N SER A 553 3.06 -12.95 7.75
CA SER A 553 2.36 -14.19 7.39
C SER A 553 2.33 -14.33 5.86
N VAL A 554 3.45 -14.79 5.31
CA VAL A 554 3.51 -15.49 4.02
C VAL A 554 3.97 -16.90 4.36
N PRO A 555 3.38 -17.96 3.79
CA PRO A 555 3.87 -19.31 4.02
C PRO A 555 5.31 -19.40 3.48
N GLU A 556 6.30 -19.38 4.36
CA GLU A 556 7.66 -19.73 3.97
C GLU A 556 7.68 -21.18 3.51
N LEU A 557 7.62 -21.40 2.19
CA LEU A 557 8.29 -22.54 1.58
C LEU A 557 9.78 -22.20 1.53
N GLY A 558 10.45 -22.33 2.68
CA GLY A 558 11.89 -22.10 2.83
C GLY A 558 12.38 -22.57 4.20
N ASN A 559 13.51 -23.28 4.22
CA ASN A 559 14.08 -23.93 5.40
C ASN A 559 14.41 -22.96 6.55
N THR A 560 13.54 -22.79 7.55
CA THR A 560 13.89 -22.13 8.83
C THR A 560 15.07 -22.84 9.51
N ILE A 561 16.17 -22.13 9.79
CA ILE A 561 17.18 -22.54 10.76
C ILE A 561 16.60 -22.24 12.14
N GLY A 562 16.46 -23.24 13.02
CA GLY A 562 16.10 -23.01 14.43
C GLY A 562 17.21 -22.25 15.19
N GLU A 563 17.01 -21.92 16.46
CA GLU A 563 18.09 -21.35 17.29
C GLU A 563 19.37 -22.21 17.22
N PHE A 564 20.54 -21.58 17.03
CA PHE A 564 21.84 -22.26 17.06
C PHE A 564 22.64 -21.90 18.30
N THR A 565 23.59 -22.74 18.72
CA THR A 565 24.40 -22.55 19.94
C THR A 565 25.87 -22.38 19.58
N LEU A 566 26.53 -21.47 20.30
CA LEU A 566 27.96 -21.19 20.23
C LEU A 566 28.62 -21.71 21.51
N TYR A 567 29.64 -22.54 21.41
CA TYR A 567 30.35 -23.04 22.59
C TYR A 567 31.83 -23.35 22.29
N PRO A 568 32.79 -22.89 23.11
CA PRO A 568 32.62 -21.95 24.21
C PRO A 568 32.30 -20.52 23.70
N ASN A 569 31.64 -19.71 24.53
CA ASN A 569 31.45 -18.28 24.29
C ASN A 569 31.48 -17.56 25.65
N PRO A 570 32.58 -16.89 26.04
CA PRO A 570 33.70 -16.48 25.19
C PRO A 570 34.57 -17.62 24.63
N ALA A 571 35.12 -17.45 23.42
CA ALA A 571 35.96 -18.40 22.71
C ALA A 571 37.41 -17.93 22.61
N GLU A 572 38.36 -18.86 22.77
CA GLU A 572 39.78 -18.65 22.45
C GLU A 572 40.04 -19.11 21.00
N ASP A 573 40.79 -20.18 20.78
CA ASP A 573 41.21 -20.57 19.42
C ASP A 573 40.12 -21.30 18.61
N GLN A 574 39.09 -21.85 19.26
CA GLN A 574 38.09 -22.70 18.61
C GLN A 574 36.67 -22.36 19.06
N LEU A 575 35.74 -22.50 18.12
CA LEU A 575 34.31 -22.30 18.34
C LEU A 575 33.50 -23.45 17.75
N MET A 576 32.69 -24.08 18.59
CA MET A 576 31.67 -25.04 18.16
C MET A 576 30.37 -24.32 17.86
N ILE A 577 29.77 -24.65 16.72
CA ILE A 577 28.52 -24.09 16.22
C ILE A 577 27.54 -25.23 16.00
N LEU A 578 26.52 -25.31 16.85
CA LEU A 578 25.49 -26.36 16.83
C LEU A 578 24.16 -25.78 16.36
N TYR A 579 23.56 -26.33 15.30
CA TYR A 579 22.24 -25.94 14.80
C TYR A 579 21.46 -27.15 14.31
N ASN A 580 20.17 -26.97 14.03
CA ASN A 580 19.31 -28.04 13.52
C ASN A 580 18.78 -27.66 12.14
N LEU A 581 18.94 -28.57 11.17
CA LEU A 581 18.56 -28.35 9.78
C LEU A 581 17.36 -29.23 9.40
N LYS A 582 16.35 -28.67 8.72
CA LYS A 582 15.14 -29.42 8.33
C LYS A 582 15.30 -30.20 7.02
N GLU A 583 16.09 -29.70 6.07
CA GLU A 583 16.35 -30.33 4.77
C GLU A 583 17.83 -30.21 4.39
N ALA A 584 18.35 -31.11 3.56
CA ALA A 584 19.75 -31.05 3.13
C ALA A 584 20.02 -29.79 2.29
N GLY A 585 21.18 -29.15 2.48
CA GLY A 585 21.49 -27.95 1.72
C GLY A 585 22.89 -27.39 1.96
N SER A 586 23.28 -26.43 1.12
CA SER A 586 24.51 -25.67 1.34
C SER A 586 24.34 -24.72 2.52
N THR A 587 25.26 -24.79 3.48
CA THR A 587 25.31 -23.91 4.64
C THR A 587 26.56 -23.05 4.58
N SER A 588 26.44 -21.76 4.84
CA SER A 588 27.59 -20.90 5.08
C SER A 588 27.57 -20.34 6.49
N ILE A 589 28.73 -20.30 7.12
CA ILE A 589 28.97 -19.65 8.40
C ILE A 589 29.88 -18.46 8.14
N CYS A 590 29.48 -17.27 8.55
CA CYS A 590 30.26 -16.05 8.40
C CYS A 590 30.48 -15.40 9.77
N LEU A 591 31.65 -14.80 9.97
CA LEU A 591 31.94 -13.96 11.12
C LEU A 591 32.04 -12.50 10.68
N PHE A 592 31.35 -11.61 11.39
CA PHE A 592 31.33 -10.18 11.13
C PHE A 592 31.85 -9.40 12.33
N ASP A 593 32.65 -8.35 12.09
CA ASP A 593 32.99 -7.38 13.14
C ASP A 593 31.78 -6.48 13.49
N LEU A 594 31.91 -5.63 14.52
CA LEU A 594 30.84 -4.71 14.94
C LEU A 594 30.49 -3.64 13.88
N SER A 595 31.36 -3.43 12.88
CA SER A 595 31.14 -2.53 11.75
C SER A 595 30.48 -3.24 10.56
N GLY A 596 30.15 -4.53 10.70
CA GLY A 596 29.52 -5.33 9.65
C GLY A 596 30.48 -5.87 8.58
N ASN A 597 31.80 -5.71 8.74
CA ASN A 597 32.76 -6.28 7.80
C ASN A 597 32.90 -7.78 8.04
N LYS A 598 32.86 -8.57 6.97
CA LYS A 598 33.07 -10.02 7.05
C LYS A 598 34.56 -10.32 7.27
N VAL A 599 34.88 -10.85 8.45
CA VAL A 599 36.28 -11.17 8.85
C VAL A 599 36.65 -12.63 8.60
N ALA A 600 35.68 -13.54 8.58
CA ALA A 600 35.89 -14.96 8.26
C ALA A 600 34.64 -15.60 7.64
N TYR A 601 34.81 -16.70 6.90
CA TYR A 601 33.70 -17.51 6.39
C TYR A 601 34.07 -18.98 6.15
N TRP A 602 33.09 -19.86 6.29
CA TRP A 602 33.18 -21.30 6.05
C TRP A 602 31.94 -21.77 5.29
N ASN A 603 32.10 -22.74 4.38
CA ASN A 603 31.01 -23.30 3.60
C ASN A 603 30.95 -24.83 3.79
N TYR A 604 29.74 -25.34 3.93
CA TYR A 604 29.44 -26.74 4.18
C TYR A 604 28.28 -27.20 3.31
N HIS A 605 28.10 -28.53 3.23
CA HIS A 605 26.93 -29.14 2.64
C HIS A 605 26.35 -30.12 3.66
N ASP A 606 25.29 -29.71 4.32
CA ASP A 606 24.77 -30.35 5.52
C ASP A 606 23.50 -31.14 5.23
N VAL A 607 23.26 -32.16 6.04
CA VAL A 607 22.10 -33.05 5.96
C VAL A 607 21.11 -32.74 7.08
N PRO A 608 19.82 -33.14 6.96
CA PRO A 608 18.82 -32.87 7.98
C PRO A 608 19.19 -33.44 9.35
N GLY A 609 18.87 -32.70 10.41
CA GLY A 609 19.15 -33.06 11.81
C GLY A 609 20.10 -32.09 12.51
N ALA A 610 20.59 -32.50 13.67
CA ALA A 610 21.56 -31.71 14.45
C ALA A 610 22.92 -31.70 13.74
N VAL A 611 23.39 -30.51 13.39
CA VAL A 611 24.65 -30.26 12.70
C VAL A 611 25.59 -29.53 13.65
N LEU A 612 26.81 -30.04 13.77
CA LEU A 612 27.86 -29.48 14.61
C LEU A 612 29.09 -29.19 13.75
N HIS A 613 29.45 -27.91 13.64
CA HIS A 613 30.69 -27.47 12.99
C HIS A 613 31.67 -26.90 14.01
N GLU A 614 32.95 -27.17 13.82
CA GLU A 614 34.05 -26.57 14.57
C GLU A 614 34.77 -25.59 13.64
N VAL A 615 34.92 -24.35 14.07
CA VAL A 615 35.62 -23.30 13.31
C VAL A 615 36.82 -22.77 14.10
N ASP A 616 37.90 -22.51 13.37
CA ASP A 616 39.16 -21.99 13.91
C ASP A 616 39.14 -20.45 13.93
N LEU A 617 39.45 -19.87 15.08
CA LEU A 617 39.51 -18.42 15.30
C LEU A 617 40.94 -17.91 15.42
N GLY A 618 41.99 -18.75 15.34
CA GLY A 618 43.36 -18.37 15.70
C GLY A 618 44.01 -17.25 14.87
N GLU A 619 43.47 -16.92 13.69
CA GLU A 619 43.91 -15.77 12.87
C GLU A 619 42.98 -14.54 12.98
N ILE A 620 41.95 -14.64 13.82
CA ILE A 620 40.98 -13.58 14.08
C ILE A 620 41.44 -12.81 15.32
N SER A 621 41.41 -11.49 15.28
CA SER A 621 41.80 -10.68 16.44
C SER A 621 40.85 -10.88 17.62
N GLN A 622 41.31 -10.68 18.86
CA GLN A 622 40.40 -10.52 20.00
C GLN A 622 39.37 -9.42 19.75
N GLY A 623 38.10 -9.67 20.12
CA GLY A 623 37.01 -8.74 19.86
C GLY A 623 35.63 -9.36 20.04
N ILE A 624 34.62 -8.52 19.84
CA ILE A 624 33.22 -8.96 19.80
C ILE A 624 32.82 -9.08 18.32
N TYR A 625 32.22 -10.20 17.98
CA TYR A 625 31.85 -10.56 16.62
C TYR A 625 30.40 -11.04 16.57
N THR A 626 29.82 -11.02 15.37
CA THR A 626 28.56 -11.70 15.08
C THR A 626 28.83 -12.92 14.21
N VAL A 627 28.44 -14.11 14.68
CA VAL A 627 28.40 -15.33 13.89
C VAL A 627 27.06 -15.38 13.17
N GLN A 628 27.08 -15.57 11.86
CA GLN A 628 25.90 -15.75 11.02
C GLN A 628 25.94 -17.12 10.36
N ILE A 629 24.84 -17.87 10.43
CA ILE A 629 24.63 -19.10 9.65
C ILE A 629 23.59 -18.81 8.56
N ARG A 630 23.84 -19.25 7.33
CA ARG A 630 22.92 -19.14 6.20
C ARG A 630 22.72 -20.49 5.53
N THR A 631 21.47 -20.89 5.33
CA THR A 631 21.09 -22.09 4.56
C THR A 631 19.99 -21.73 3.56
N GLY A 632 20.32 -21.66 2.27
CA GLY A 632 19.38 -21.14 1.26
C GLY A 632 18.96 -19.69 1.59
N LYS A 633 17.68 -19.48 1.89
CA LYS A 633 17.09 -18.16 2.25
C LYS A 633 17.09 -17.86 3.76
N ALA A 634 17.30 -18.85 4.63
CA ALA A 634 17.28 -18.62 6.08
C ALA A 634 18.63 -18.15 6.60
N VAL A 635 18.57 -17.22 7.55
CA VAL A 635 19.73 -16.62 8.20
C VAL A 635 19.50 -16.58 9.71
N ALA A 636 20.47 -16.99 10.51
CA ALA A 636 20.46 -16.85 11.96
C ALA A 636 21.76 -16.17 12.43
N ARG A 637 21.70 -15.34 13.47
CA ARG A 637 22.87 -14.63 14.04
C ARG A 637 22.99 -14.81 15.56
N LYS A 638 24.23 -14.86 16.08
CA LYS A 638 24.54 -14.81 17.53
C LYS A 638 25.86 -14.08 17.78
N LEU A 639 25.93 -13.42 18.93
CA LEU A 639 27.14 -12.74 19.40
C LEU A 639 28.21 -13.76 19.81
N LEU A 640 29.44 -13.51 19.40
CA LEU A 640 30.65 -14.23 19.82
C LEU A 640 31.58 -13.24 20.50
N VAL A 641 32.09 -13.61 21.68
CA VAL A 641 33.19 -12.90 22.34
C VAL A 641 34.46 -13.72 22.10
N HIS A 642 35.41 -13.20 21.33
CA HIS A 642 36.71 -13.83 21.09
C HIS A 642 37.79 -13.16 21.95
N THR A 643 38.48 -13.93 22.78
CA THR A 643 39.28 -13.40 23.90
C THR A 643 40.79 -13.53 23.73
N LYS A 644 41.30 -13.87 22.54
CA LYS A 644 42.71 -14.13 22.32
C LYS A 644 43.28 -13.42 21.10
#